data_AF-A0AAW2HJG4-F1
#
_entry.id   AF-A0AAW2HJG4-F1
#
_cell.length_a   1.000
_cell.length_b   1.000
_cell.length_c   1.000
_cell.angle_alpha   90.00
_cell.angle_beta   90.00
_cell.angle_gamma   90.00
#
_symmetry.space_group_name_H-M   'P 1'
#
loop_
_entity.id
_entity.type
_entity.pdbx_description
1 polymer ?
#
loop_
_entity_poly.entity_id
_entity_poly.type
_entity_poly.pdbx_seq_one_letter_code
_entity_poly.pdbx_strand_id
1 'polypeptide(L)'
;MEDDEEEFMGEGEMSEEGNEYVEPIKEKKRENFYIIGTADFMKNPDYTKPESVNEIVNEQEKTAFLEKILTCGVIIYDISNTLSCHPVQIEEATWVINSIVNQLEDVQKHAPKLFRKYKDCRTFVLISTILTWAKTKPIDPDDPSLPFTERDYRKRRPHPNYKVHCDFEKKVLEIGKKFPDHLRTIVIGSGITYGREEDILHFLFKMAWLSAPELPLFSPGNNKIPLIHVDALANIVYLILSDFPKTIKYIVAVEQMPTSLRTIVRLISKKLGTGKIKKVSKEEAFVYPEIKQRNFDMLTVNLNIIPGYILNMNLKPSLEQTFKENIDDIITEFRKARNLKPVKIFIHGPPASGKTLLSNRLAQHYKIHHLHAKCVIEQGIQELKQKIDDIKAKENKEEGGDNKNQLLDDDNDEADEDVEEEEPEPEGEDLESLTQFLREIEDNMASNEKHRLDDQIVIRLFKRRMLSNACQNQGYVMDSFPKTYEDTKLLYEPDEFVEELDDQQEDDITHTYNTKIMPEFVASLDASDEYLFQRVIHMPQSFVCNTHYEEEEMCRRLVEFRNRNTEDNTCLIYYDELEVPMKVYNIEGMHDDLELTRTFNDIIQQIGLPRNYDPTAHIDLIASEKQKSAQKHMESVKQKAREMMQERRERMEHWMFLKNQEKEMEEKALALLAMPLRHYLMKYIFPTLTRGLVEVARVRPEDPVDYLAEYLFKENPEGKMFRPDYDNVEEELTEAVKEYDIPVYGTARGSRDNVSKTYSMDESVVADAVSNVSEVKEKCSRVTMVSKSTTRSITDWQKSKKEESSSGSCKCDRSMSSSSVSSSTPSVPPMTCMCPAYSHSDCTELSDSFSEESSNSQSGKQPTVCRCGK
;
A
#
# COMPACT_ATOMS: atom_id res chain seq x y z
N MET A 1 10.69 18.59 -64.98
CA MET A 1 11.38 17.84 -66.05
C MET A 1 10.67 16.51 -66.16
N GLU A 2 9.83 16.23 -67.14
CA GLU A 2 9.20 17.05 -68.19
C GLU A 2 7.78 16.42 -68.30
N ASP A 3 6.68 17.19 -68.22
CA ASP A 3 5.86 17.67 -69.35
C ASP A 3 4.99 16.51 -69.91
N ASP A 4 3.73 16.61 -70.36
CA ASP A 4 2.93 17.65 -71.04
C ASP A 4 1.52 17.74 -70.35
N GLU A 5 0.85 18.88 -70.16
CA GLU A 5 0.22 19.88 -71.07
C GLU A 5 -1.17 19.54 -71.67
N GLU A 6 -1.98 20.61 -71.81
CA GLU A 6 -3.31 20.85 -72.43
C GLU A 6 -4.49 21.11 -71.44
N GLU A 7 -4.88 22.36 -71.17
CA GLU A 7 -5.77 23.28 -71.96
C GLU A 7 -7.28 22.94 -71.83
N PHE A 8 -8.26 23.87 -71.72
CA PHE A 8 -8.32 25.35 -71.73
C PHE A 8 -9.71 25.84 -71.19
N MET A 9 -9.91 27.17 -71.07
CA MET A 9 -11.19 27.96 -70.99
C MET A 9 -11.67 28.57 -69.64
N GLY A 10 -11.94 29.90 -69.67
CA GLY A 10 -13.15 30.51 -69.07
C GLY A 10 -12.95 31.77 -68.20
N GLU A 11 -13.25 32.96 -68.75
CA GLU A 11 -13.18 34.26 -68.03
C GLU A 11 -14.48 34.59 -67.23
N GLY A 12 -14.43 35.68 -66.42
CA GLY A 12 -15.49 36.12 -65.47
C GLY A 12 -16.76 36.76 -66.08
N GLU A 13 -17.60 37.49 -65.34
CA GLU A 13 -17.48 38.09 -63.99
C GLU A 13 -18.89 38.50 -63.45
N MET A 14 -18.97 39.04 -62.21
CA MET A 14 -20.09 39.84 -61.63
C MET A 14 -21.35 39.14 -61.07
N SER A 15 -21.47 39.04 -59.73
CA SER A 15 -22.49 39.77 -58.93
C SER A 15 -22.26 39.61 -57.41
N GLU A 16 -22.62 40.65 -56.64
CA GLU A 16 -22.26 40.82 -55.22
C GLU A 16 -23.31 40.34 -54.21
N GLU A 17 -22.83 40.09 -52.98
CA GLU A 17 -23.50 40.14 -51.67
C GLU A 17 -24.69 39.22 -51.34
N GLY A 18 -24.44 38.32 -50.37
CA GLY A 18 -25.43 37.48 -49.69
C GLY A 18 -24.77 36.60 -48.63
N ASN A 19 -24.31 37.21 -47.53
CA ASN A 19 -23.50 36.52 -46.52
C ASN A 19 -24.38 35.65 -45.58
N GLU A 20 -24.70 34.44 -46.01
CA GLU A 20 -25.41 33.45 -45.19
C GLU A 20 -24.42 32.44 -44.61
N TYR A 21 -24.41 32.31 -43.27
CA TYR A 21 -23.54 31.37 -42.56
C TYR A 21 -23.89 29.92 -42.94
N VAL A 22 -23.13 29.34 -43.85
CA VAL A 22 -23.16 27.90 -44.09
C VAL A 22 -22.47 27.22 -42.90
N GLU A 23 -23.26 26.61 -42.01
CA GLU A 23 -22.72 25.66 -41.03
C GLU A 23 -21.81 24.67 -41.76
N PRO A 24 -20.63 24.31 -41.21
CA PRO A 24 -19.77 23.32 -41.85
C PRO A 24 -20.57 22.04 -42.01
N ILE A 25 -20.89 21.70 -43.27
CA ILE A 25 -21.63 20.49 -43.61
C ILE A 25 -20.77 19.33 -43.14
N LYS A 26 -21.08 18.81 -41.94
CA LYS A 26 -20.48 17.59 -41.43
C LYS A 26 -20.66 16.54 -42.51
N GLU A 27 -19.55 16.14 -43.14
CA GLU A 27 -19.56 15.05 -44.10
C GLU A 27 -20.13 13.84 -43.39
N LYS A 28 -21.40 13.51 -43.71
CA LYS A 28 -22.05 12.33 -43.17
C LYS A 28 -21.30 11.13 -43.71
N LYS A 29 -20.37 10.60 -42.90
CA LYS A 29 -19.74 9.30 -43.11
C LYS A 29 -20.84 8.33 -43.51
N ARG A 30 -20.72 7.74 -44.70
CA ARG A 30 -21.69 6.76 -45.19
C ARG A 30 -21.60 5.53 -44.30
N GLU A 31 -22.57 5.37 -43.40
CA GLU A 31 -22.68 4.16 -42.58
C GLU A 31 -23.04 2.97 -43.49
N ASN A 32 -22.07 2.10 -43.72
CA ASN A 32 -22.23 0.95 -44.63
C ASN A 32 -23.00 -0.24 -44.01
N PHE A 33 -23.39 -0.15 -42.73
CA PHE A 33 -24.07 -1.22 -41.99
C PHE A 33 -25.22 -0.69 -41.16
N TYR A 34 -26.34 -1.43 -41.13
CA TYR A 34 -27.41 -1.24 -40.15
C TYR A 34 -27.19 -2.21 -38.99
N ILE A 35 -26.82 -1.68 -37.83
CA ILE A 35 -26.42 -2.44 -36.65
C ILE A 35 -27.61 -2.61 -35.70
N ILE A 36 -27.92 -3.88 -35.42
CA ILE A 36 -28.92 -4.31 -34.45
C ILE A 36 -28.18 -5.05 -33.33
N GLY A 37 -28.37 -4.63 -32.08
CA GLY A 37 -27.75 -5.27 -30.91
C GLY A 37 -28.78 -5.71 -29.86
N THR A 38 -28.35 -6.54 -28.91
CA THR A 38 -29.05 -6.72 -27.64
C THR A 38 -28.35 -5.93 -26.54
N ALA A 39 -29.07 -5.66 -25.45
CA ALA A 39 -28.61 -4.77 -24.38
C ALA A 39 -28.43 -5.50 -23.05
N ASP A 40 -27.30 -6.20 -22.88
CA ASP A 40 -26.89 -6.67 -21.54
C ASP A 40 -26.50 -5.50 -20.62
N PHE A 41 -26.16 -4.35 -21.22
CA PHE A 41 -25.83 -3.11 -20.52
C PHE A 41 -26.99 -2.48 -19.72
N MET A 42 -28.25 -2.86 -19.94
CA MET A 42 -29.37 -2.39 -19.09
C MET A 42 -29.31 -2.88 -17.62
N LYS A 43 -28.33 -3.73 -17.28
CA LYS A 43 -28.01 -4.09 -15.89
C LYS A 43 -27.12 -3.06 -15.18
N ASN A 44 -26.53 -2.11 -15.90
CA ASN A 44 -25.63 -1.10 -15.36
C ASN A 44 -26.12 0.31 -15.79
N PRO A 45 -26.61 1.16 -14.86
CA PRO A 45 -27.35 2.38 -15.21
C PRO A 45 -26.50 3.45 -15.94
N ASP A 46 -25.18 3.36 -15.85
CA ASP A 46 -24.25 4.32 -16.45
C ASP A 46 -24.00 4.08 -17.95
N TYR A 47 -24.44 2.94 -18.50
CA TYR A 47 -24.20 2.58 -19.90
C TYR A 47 -25.28 3.12 -20.84
N THR A 48 -24.95 4.20 -21.56
CA THR A 48 -25.77 4.71 -22.67
C THR A 48 -25.65 3.86 -23.93
N LYS A 49 -26.73 3.78 -24.72
CA LYS A 49 -26.73 3.19 -26.07
C LYS A 49 -25.61 3.82 -26.92
N PRO A 50 -24.69 3.04 -27.53
CA PRO A 50 -23.68 3.59 -28.44
C PRO A 50 -24.32 4.23 -29.67
N GLU A 51 -23.82 5.40 -30.09
CA GLU A 51 -24.38 6.16 -31.22
C GLU A 51 -24.48 5.33 -32.52
N SER A 52 -23.46 4.49 -32.77
CA SER A 52 -23.36 3.62 -33.94
C SER A 52 -24.34 2.43 -33.97
N VAL A 53 -25.09 2.17 -32.89
CA VAL A 53 -26.10 1.10 -32.87
C VAL A 53 -27.43 1.69 -33.33
N ASN A 54 -27.96 1.24 -34.46
CA ASN A 54 -29.24 1.77 -34.94
C ASN A 54 -30.39 1.32 -34.03
N GLU A 55 -30.42 0.04 -33.64
CA GLU A 55 -31.54 -0.56 -32.91
C GLU A 55 -31.10 -1.50 -31.78
N ILE A 56 -31.80 -1.42 -30.64
CA ILE A 56 -31.65 -2.38 -29.52
C ILE A 56 -32.92 -3.25 -29.50
N VAL A 57 -32.75 -4.57 -29.45
CA VAL A 57 -33.86 -5.53 -29.37
C VAL A 57 -33.92 -6.16 -27.97
N ASN A 58 -35.13 -6.34 -27.46
CA ASN A 58 -35.37 -7.00 -26.17
C ASN A 58 -35.46 -8.52 -26.35
N GLU A 59 -34.58 -9.25 -25.68
CA GLU A 59 -34.49 -10.73 -25.69
C GLU A 59 -35.70 -11.44 -25.06
N GLN A 60 -36.51 -10.72 -24.26
CA GLN A 60 -37.67 -11.29 -23.56
C GLN A 60 -38.77 -11.79 -24.51
N GLU A 61 -38.96 -11.16 -25.68
CA GLU A 61 -39.96 -11.54 -26.67
C GLU A 61 -39.32 -12.38 -27.80
N LYS A 62 -39.10 -13.67 -27.51
CA LYS A 62 -38.36 -14.60 -28.40
C LYS A 62 -38.85 -14.62 -29.85
N THR A 63 -40.14 -14.46 -30.11
CA THR A 63 -40.70 -14.45 -31.48
C THR A 63 -40.28 -13.20 -32.25
N ALA A 64 -40.50 -12.01 -31.69
CA ALA A 64 -40.11 -10.74 -32.30
C ALA A 64 -38.58 -10.63 -32.45
N PHE A 65 -37.84 -11.12 -31.45
CA PHE A 65 -36.39 -11.20 -31.47
C PHE A 65 -35.86 -12.07 -32.62
N LEU A 66 -36.43 -13.27 -32.81
CA LEU A 66 -36.05 -14.15 -33.93
C LEU A 66 -36.40 -13.52 -35.28
N GLU A 67 -37.60 -12.96 -35.44
CA GLU A 67 -37.99 -12.27 -36.67
C GLU A 67 -37.01 -11.14 -37.02
N LYS A 68 -36.56 -10.37 -36.02
CA LYS A 68 -35.58 -9.31 -36.22
C LYS A 68 -34.19 -9.85 -36.61
N ILE A 69 -33.66 -10.85 -35.91
CA ILE A 69 -32.38 -11.49 -36.28
C ILE A 69 -32.44 -12.07 -37.69
N LEU A 70 -33.59 -12.63 -38.08
CA LEU A 70 -33.79 -13.16 -39.43
C LEU A 70 -33.83 -12.08 -40.53
N THR A 71 -33.85 -10.79 -40.20
CA THR A 71 -33.55 -9.71 -41.17
C THR A 71 -32.05 -9.49 -41.41
N CYS A 72 -31.17 -9.89 -40.48
CA CYS A 72 -29.75 -9.56 -40.51
C CYS A 72 -28.92 -10.45 -41.47
N GLY A 73 -28.29 -9.86 -42.49
CA GLY A 73 -27.37 -10.59 -43.39
C GLY A 73 -26.09 -11.11 -42.71
N VAL A 74 -25.68 -10.47 -41.61
CA VAL A 74 -24.59 -10.91 -40.73
C VAL A 74 -25.14 -11.03 -39.31
N ILE A 75 -24.82 -12.14 -38.64
CA ILE A 75 -25.16 -12.40 -37.24
C ILE A 75 -23.85 -12.67 -36.52
N ILE A 76 -23.61 -11.96 -35.41
CA ILE A 76 -22.42 -12.12 -34.57
C ILE A 76 -22.89 -12.52 -33.18
N TYR A 77 -22.38 -13.63 -32.66
CA TYR A 77 -22.58 -14.05 -31.27
C TYR A 77 -21.23 -14.10 -30.57
N ASP A 78 -21.13 -13.41 -29.43
CA ASP A 78 -19.98 -13.52 -28.54
C ASP A 78 -20.33 -14.41 -27.35
N ILE A 79 -19.55 -15.47 -27.15
CA ILE A 79 -19.64 -16.38 -26.00
C ILE A 79 -18.30 -16.48 -25.25
N SER A 80 -17.39 -15.53 -25.45
CA SER A 80 -16.10 -15.47 -24.76
C SER A 80 -16.27 -15.26 -23.25
N ASN A 81 -17.22 -14.40 -22.86
CA ASN A 81 -17.37 -13.87 -21.50
C ASN A 81 -18.50 -14.52 -20.65
N THR A 82 -19.12 -15.59 -21.14
CA THR A 82 -20.41 -16.14 -20.64
C THR A 82 -20.42 -16.75 -19.23
N LEU A 83 -19.35 -16.65 -18.42
CA LEU A 83 -19.29 -17.31 -17.11
C LEU A 83 -19.90 -16.49 -15.96
N SER A 84 -20.21 -15.20 -16.18
CA SER A 84 -21.09 -14.41 -15.31
C SER A 84 -22.58 -14.74 -15.55
N CYS A 85 -22.92 -15.31 -16.72
CA CYS A 85 -24.26 -15.65 -17.16
C CYS A 85 -24.33 -17.11 -17.69
N HIS A 86 -24.34 -18.07 -16.76
CA HIS A 86 -24.58 -19.51 -16.98
C HIS A 86 -25.58 -19.78 -18.14
N PRO A 87 -25.36 -20.81 -19.00
CA PRO A 87 -25.10 -20.76 -20.44
C PRO A 87 -26.20 -20.19 -21.38
N VAL A 88 -27.05 -19.26 -20.91
CA VAL A 88 -28.18 -18.67 -21.68
C VAL A 88 -27.76 -18.21 -23.07
N GLN A 89 -26.61 -17.54 -23.21
CA GLN A 89 -26.14 -17.02 -24.50
C GLN A 89 -25.73 -18.12 -25.49
N ILE A 90 -25.19 -19.25 -24.99
CA ILE A 90 -24.90 -20.42 -25.84
C ILE A 90 -26.21 -21.13 -26.21
N GLU A 91 -27.17 -21.23 -25.28
CA GLU A 91 -28.49 -21.81 -25.55
C GLU A 91 -29.27 -20.98 -26.59
N GLU A 92 -29.20 -19.65 -26.49
CA GLU A 92 -29.80 -18.71 -27.44
C GLU A 92 -29.12 -18.81 -28.82
N ALA A 93 -27.80 -18.66 -28.90
CA ALA A 93 -27.04 -18.82 -30.14
C ALA A 93 -27.30 -20.19 -30.78
N THR A 94 -27.43 -21.23 -29.96
CA THR A 94 -27.81 -22.59 -30.38
C THR A 94 -29.23 -22.64 -30.94
N TRP A 95 -30.20 -21.97 -30.33
CA TRP A 95 -31.58 -21.91 -30.81
C TRP A 95 -31.71 -21.09 -32.09
N VAL A 96 -31.04 -19.95 -32.20
CA VAL A 96 -31.03 -19.10 -33.40
C VAL A 96 -30.41 -19.84 -34.59
N ILE A 97 -29.23 -20.45 -34.44
CA ILE A 97 -28.61 -21.17 -35.55
C ILE A 97 -29.42 -22.41 -35.99
N ASN A 98 -30.08 -23.10 -35.05
CA ASN A 98 -31.01 -24.19 -35.41
C ASN A 98 -32.24 -23.67 -36.14
N SER A 99 -32.75 -22.49 -35.78
CA SER A 99 -33.91 -21.88 -36.43
C SER A 99 -33.60 -21.49 -37.89
N ILE A 100 -32.40 -20.95 -38.14
CA ILE A 100 -31.86 -20.70 -39.49
C ILE A 100 -31.72 -22.02 -40.27
N VAL A 101 -31.13 -23.06 -39.66
CA VAL A 101 -31.00 -24.39 -40.28
C VAL A 101 -32.36 -24.99 -40.63
N ASN A 102 -33.34 -24.92 -39.74
CA ASN A 102 -34.69 -25.43 -39.98
C ASN A 102 -35.36 -24.73 -41.17
N GLN A 103 -35.19 -23.40 -41.32
CA GLN A 103 -35.70 -22.67 -42.47
C GLN A 103 -35.00 -23.08 -43.78
N LEU A 104 -33.67 -23.25 -43.76
CA LEU A 104 -32.91 -23.73 -44.92
C LEU A 104 -33.33 -25.15 -45.33
N GLU A 105 -33.54 -26.06 -44.37
CA GLU A 105 -34.04 -27.41 -44.62
C GLU A 105 -35.47 -27.41 -45.18
N ASP A 106 -36.35 -26.55 -44.66
CA ASP A 106 -37.73 -26.47 -45.13
C ASP A 106 -37.81 -25.94 -46.57
N VAL A 107 -37.05 -24.88 -46.90
CA VAL A 107 -36.94 -24.36 -48.28
C VAL A 107 -36.27 -25.38 -49.20
N GLN A 108 -35.25 -26.11 -48.74
CA GLN A 108 -34.62 -27.18 -49.51
C GLN A 108 -35.61 -28.32 -49.83
N LYS A 109 -36.50 -28.64 -48.90
CA LYS A 109 -37.52 -29.70 -49.02
C LYS A 109 -38.71 -29.29 -49.88
N HIS A 110 -39.29 -28.11 -49.64
CA HIS A 110 -40.51 -27.66 -50.31
C HIS A 110 -40.25 -26.89 -51.63
N ALA A 111 -39.07 -26.26 -51.78
CA ALA A 111 -38.72 -25.46 -52.96
C ALA A 111 -37.30 -25.75 -53.51
N PRO A 112 -36.91 -27.01 -53.81
CA PRO A 112 -35.54 -27.39 -54.19
C PRO A 112 -35.00 -26.69 -55.45
N LYS A 113 -35.89 -26.27 -56.37
CA LYS A 113 -35.49 -25.49 -57.57
C LYS A 113 -35.16 -24.03 -57.22
N LEU A 114 -35.85 -23.45 -56.24
CA LEU A 114 -35.60 -22.10 -55.75
C LEU A 114 -34.29 -22.08 -54.94
N PHE A 115 -34.14 -23.04 -54.03
CA PHE A 115 -32.95 -23.22 -53.18
C PHE A 115 -31.64 -23.31 -53.98
N ARG A 116 -31.65 -23.98 -55.15
CA ARG A 116 -30.47 -24.04 -56.04
C ARG A 116 -30.24 -22.77 -56.87
N LYS A 117 -31.24 -21.92 -57.03
CA LYS A 117 -31.18 -20.71 -57.88
C LYS A 117 -30.84 -19.45 -57.08
N TYR A 118 -31.36 -19.33 -55.86
CA TYR A 118 -31.05 -18.24 -54.94
C TYR A 118 -29.94 -18.69 -53.98
N LYS A 119 -28.79 -18.04 -54.10
CA LYS A 119 -27.66 -18.12 -53.16
C LYS A 119 -27.67 -16.90 -52.25
N ASP A 120 -28.81 -16.62 -51.61
CA ASP A 120 -28.81 -15.67 -50.51
C ASP A 120 -28.02 -16.29 -49.35
N CYS A 121 -26.97 -15.60 -48.91
CA CYS A 121 -25.86 -16.21 -48.19
C CYS A 121 -25.59 -15.45 -46.88
N ARG A 122 -26.21 -15.92 -45.81
CA ARG A 122 -26.08 -15.33 -44.49
C ARG A 122 -24.72 -15.65 -43.88
N THR A 123 -24.16 -14.72 -43.11
CA THR A 123 -22.94 -14.94 -42.33
C THR A 123 -23.27 -15.11 -40.85
N PHE A 124 -22.72 -16.15 -40.23
CA PHE A 124 -22.78 -16.38 -38.79
C PHE A 124 -21.36 -16.42 -38.23
N VAL A 125 -21.01 -15.41 -37.43
CA VAL A 125 -19.71 -15.28 -36.74
C VAL A 125 -19.92 -15.68 -35.28
N LEU A 126 -19.16 -16.67 -34.82
CA LEU A 126 -19.10 -17.02 -33.40
C LEU A 126 -17.76 -16.56 -32.82
N ILE A 127 -17.78 -15.55 -31.96
CA ILE A 127 -16.65 -15.22 -31.08
C ILE A 127 -16.74 -16.16 -29.88
N SER A 128 -15.70 -16.97 -29.69
CA SER A 128 -15.56 -17.98 -28.64
C SER A 128 -14.29 -17.67 -27.82
N THR A 129 -14.03 -18.45 -26.78
CA THR A 129 -12.87 -18.28 -25.89
C THR A 129 -11.75 -19.27 -26.19
N ILE A 130 -10.51 -18.82 -26.05
CA ILE A 130 -9.30 -19.65 -26.11
C ILE A 130 -9.27 -20.76 -25.04
N LEU A 131 -10.10 -20.68 -23.99
CA LEU A 131 -10.21 -21.71 -22.96
C LEU A 131 -10.80 -23.03 -23.47
N THR A 132 -11.30 -23.07 -24.71
CA THR A 132 -11.58 -24.34 -25.43
C THR A 132 -10.31 -25.12 -25.81
N TRP A 133 -9.12 -24.55 -25.55
CA TRP A 133 -7.80 -25.16 -25.75
C TRP A 133 -7.00 -25.37 -24.45
N ALA A 134 -7.46 -24.87 -23.29
CA ALA A 134 -6.66 -24.74 -22.07
C ALA A 134 -6.16 -26.05 -21.40
N LYS A 135 -6.54 -27.23 -21.91
CA LYS A 135 -5.99 -28.53 -21.47
C LYS A 135 -5.43 -29.35 -22.64
N THR A 136 -5.12 -28.68 -23.76
CA THR A 136 -4.41 -29.28 -24.89
C THR A 136 -2.98 -29.61 -24.45
N LYS A 137 -2.52 -30.83 -24.75
CA LYS A 137 -1.11 -31.18 -24.55
C LYS A 137 -0.27 -30.55 -25.65
N PRO A 138 1.01 -30.19 -25.40
CA PRO A 138 1.93 -29.68 -26.42
C PRO A 138 1.89 -30.48 -27.73
N ILE A 139 2.22 -29.81 -28.84
CA ILE A 139 2.22 -30.44 -30.18
C ILE A 139 3.20 -31.62 -30.19
N ASP A 140 4.39 -31.38 -29.64
CA ASP A 140 5.44 -32.37 -29.44
C ASP A 140 5.69 -32.51 -27.91
N PRO A 141 5.69 -33.72 -27.33
CA PRO A 141 6.11 -33.92 -25.95
C PRO A 141 7.59 -33.61 -25.72
N ASP A 142 8.43 -33.75 -26.75
CA ASP A 142 9.88 -33.56 -26.65
C ASP A 142 10.29 -32.08 -26.89
N ASP A 143 9.38 -31.26 -27.44
CA ASP A 143 9.52 -29.80 -27.57
C ASP A 143 8.21 -29.10 -27.12
N PRO A 144 8.04 -28.83 -25.82
CA PRO A 144 6.87 -28.14 -25.28
C PRO A 144 6.74 -26.68 -25.70
N SER A 145 7.80 -26.08 -26.27
CA SER A 145 7.81 -24.67 -26.67
C SER A 145 7.00 -24.42 -27.93
N LEU A 146 6.81 -25.44 -28.79
CA LEU A 146 6.17 -25.30 -30.08
C LEU A 146 4.76 -24.68 -30.01
N PRO A 147 4.53 -23.50 -30.64
CA PRO A 147 3.27 -22.79 -30.55
C PRO A 147 2.15 -23.49 -31.33
N PHE A 148 0.95 -23.51 -30.76
CA PHE A 148 -0.25 -23.87 -31.52
C PHE A 148 -0.57 -22.83 -32.60
N THR A 149 -1.30 -23.28 -33.62
CA THR A 149 -1.95 -22.42 -34.62
C THR A 149 -3.40 -22.84 -34.78
N GLU A 150 -4.24 -22.04 -35.45
CA GLU A 150 -5.63 -22.41 -35.74
C GLU A 150 -5.77 -23.70 -36.58
N ARG A 151 -4.69 -24.21 -37.20
CA ARG A 151 -4.67 -25.49 -37.94
C ARG A 151 -4.88 -26.69 -37.01
N ASP A 152 -4.41 -26.59 -35.77
CA ASP A 152 -4.44 -27.66 -34.76
C ASP A 152 -5.76 -27.76 -34.00
N TYR A 153 -6.78 -26.98 -34.39
CA TYR A 153 -8.07 -26.88 -33.69
C TYR A 153 -8.80 -28.22 -33.47
N ARG A 154 -8.46 -29.26 -34.24
CA ARG A 154 -9.00 -30.62 -34.10
C ARG A 154 -8.34 -31.43 -32.97
N LYS A 155 -7.14 -31.06 -32.54
CA LYS A 155 -6.37 -31.68 -31.45
C LYS A 155 -6.71 -31.08 -30.08
N ARG A 156 -7.35 -29.90 -30.04
CA ARG A 156 -7.60 -29.12 -28.83
C ARG A 156 -8.36 -29.90 -27.76
N ARG A 157 -8.08 -29.58 -26.48
CA ARG A 157 -8.85 -30.06 -25.33
C ARG A 157 -9.30 -28.87 -24.47
N PRO A 158 -10.61 -28.70 -24.23
CA PRO A 158 -11.12 -27.58 -23.45
C PRO A 158 -10.86 -27.76 -21.96
N HIS A 159 -10.84 -26.65 -21.24
CA HIS A 159 -11.04 -26.68 -19.78
C HIS A 159 -12.40 -27.31 -19.46
N PRO A 160 -12.57 -28.07 -18.35
CA PRO A 160 -13.85 -28.72 -18.02
C PRO A 160 -15.05 -27.75 -18.01
N ASN A 161 -14.85 -26.53 -17.49
CA ASN A 161 -15.89 -25.48 -17.43
C ASN A 161 -16.29 -24.94 -18.82
N TYR A 162 -15.46 -25.13 -19.84
CA TYR A 162 -15.62 -24.59 -21.20
C TYR A 162 -15.86 -25.69 -22.26
N LYS A 163 -16.23 -26.90 -21.81
CA LYS A 163 -16.60 -27.99 -22.72
C LYS A 163 -17.81 -27.63 -23.58
N VAL A 164 -18.81 -26.94 -23.00
CA VAL A 164 -20.04 -26.52 -23.70
C VAL A 164 -19.73 -25.59 -24.87
N HIS A 165 -18.85 -24.59 -24.67
CA HIS A 165 -18.31 -23.75 -25.74
C HIS A 165 -17.69 -24.59 -26.85
N CYS A 166 -16.77 -25.50 -26.51
CA CYS A 166 -16.06 -26.34 -27.48
C CYS A 166 -17.00 -27.25 -28.29
N ASP A 167 -18.06 -27.77 -27.68
CA ASP A 167 -19.06 -28.58 -28.36
C ASP A 167 -20.00 -27.74 -29.25
N PHE A 168 -20.32 -26.49 -28.86
CA PHE A 168 -21.06 -25.56 -29.72
C PHE A 168 -20.23 -25.07 -30.92
N GLU A 169 -18.94 -24.75 -30.73
CA GLU A 169 -18.01 -24.43 -31.83
C GLU A 169 -18.03 -25.52 -32.92
N LYS A 170 -17.96 -26.81 -32.53
CA LYS A 170 -18.04 -27.94 -33.47
C LYS A 170 -19.34 -27.94 -34.26
N LYS A 171 -20.47 -27.71 -33.58
CA LYS A 171 -21.80 -27.64 -34.21
C LYS A 171 -21.88 -26.51 -35.24
N VAL A 172 -21.35 -25.32 -34.94
CA VAL A 172 -21.29 -24.19 -35.90
C VAL A 172 -20.40 -24.53 -37.11
N LEU A 173 -19.28 -25.21 -36.91
CA LEU A 173 -18.40 -25.68 -37.99
C LEU A 173 -19.01 -26.80 -38.85
N GLU A 174 -19.88 -27.63 -38.29
CA GLU A 174 -20.62 -28.67 -39.03
C GLU A 174 -21.76 -28.08 -39.86
N ILE A 175 -22.51 -27.14 -39.29
CA ILE A 175 -23.60 -26.43 -39.97
C ILE A 175 -23.10 -25.69 -41.23
N GLY A 176 -21.98 -24.97 -41.13
CA GLY A 176 -21.39 -24.28 -42.30
C GLY A 176 -20.88 -25.20 -43.41
N LYS A 177 -20.58 -26.47 -43.12
CA LYS A 177 -20.27 -27.49 -44.14
C LYS A 177 -21.52 -28.06 -44.80
N LYS A 178 -22.66 -28.05 -44.09
CA LYS A 178 -23.93 -28.57 -44.59
C LYS A 178 -24.58 -27.64 -45.63
N PHE A 179 -24.40 -26.32 -45.47
CA PHE A 179 -25.03 -25.28 -46.32
C PHE A 179 -24.02 -24.26 -46.89
N PRO A 180 -22.98 -24.69 -47.63
CA PRO A 180 -21.85 -23.82 -48.00
C PRO A 180 -22.22 -22.65 -48.93
N ASP A 181 -23.30 -22.78 -49.71
CA ASP A 181 -23.80 -21.74 -50.62
C ASP A 181 -24.80 -20.75 -49.96
N HIS A 182 -25.29 -21.05 -48.74
CA HIS A 182 -26.41 -20.35 -48.11
C HIS A 182 -26.11 -19.83 -46.69
N LEU A 183 -25.15 -20.45 -45.99
CA LEU A 183 -24.78 -20.08 -44.63
C LEU A 183 -23.25 -20.19 -44.45
N ARG A 184 -22.58 -19.04 -44.52
CA ARG A 184 -21.18 -18.92 -44.15
C ARG A 184 -21.06 -18.91 -42.63
N THR A 185 -20.47 -19.94 -42.05
CA THR A 185 -20.10 -19.91 -40.62
C THR A 185 -18.59 -19.70 -40.45
N ILE A 186 -18.23 -19.02 -39.37
CA ILE A 186 -16.85 -18.91 -38.90
C ILE A 186 -16.82 -18.87 -37.37
N VAL A 187 -15.79 -19.47 -36.79
CA VAL A 187 -15.52 -19.43 -35.34
C VAL A 187 -14.21 -18.70 -35.13
N ILE A 188 -14.21 -17.72 -34.22
CA ILE A 188 -13.04 -16.96 -33.79
C ILE A 188 -12.77 -17.35 -32.34
N GLY A 189 -11.70 -18.08 -32.07
CA GLY A 189 -11.21 -18.32 -30.73
C GLY A 189 -10.46 -17.08 -30.24
N SER A 190 -11.16 -16.20 -29.52
CA SER A 190 -10.59 -15.00 -28.91
C SER A 190 -9.66 -15.38 -27.75
N GLY A 191 -8.51 -14.73 -27.70
CA GLY A 191 -7.71 -14.58 -26.51
C GLY A 191 -8.48 -13.93 -25.37
N ILE A 192 -7.82 -13.84 -24.23
CA ILE A 192 -8.30 -13.11 -23.07
C ILE A 192 -8.28 -11.62 -23.40
N THR A 193 -9.45 -10.99 -23.35
CA THR A 193 -9.63 -9.59 -23.73
C THR A 193 -9.13 -8.62 -22.66
N TYR A 194 -8.48 -7.55 -23.09
CA TYR A 194 -8.10 -6.39 -22.28
C TYR A 194 -8.29 -5.10 -23.11
N GLY A 195 -8.06 -3.93 -22.53
CA GLY A 195 -8.34 -2.64 -23.15
C GLY A 195 -9.66 -2.06 -22.66
N ARG A 196 -9.81 -0.72 -22.79
CA ARG A 196 -10.96 0.06 -22.29
C ARG A 196 -11.25 -0.15 -20.80
N GLU A 197 -12.06 -1.17 -20.47
CA GLU A 197 -12.46 -1.51 -19.10
C GLU A 197 -11.64 -2.64 -18.48
N GLU A 198 -10.73 -3.28 -19.22
CA GLU A 198 -9.80 -4.30 -18.72
C GLU A 198 -10.40 -5.62 -18.19
N ASP A 199 -11.66 -5.97 -18.50
CA ASP A 199 -12.40 -7.22 -18.11
C ASP A 199 -11.78 -8.02 -16.94
N ILE A 200 -10.86 -8.96 -17.24
CA ILE A 200 -10.20 -9.82 -16.25
C ILE A 200 -9.00 -9.17 -15.54
N LEU A 201 -8.28 -8.26 -16.18
CA LEU A 201 -7.13 -7.56 -15.59
C LEU A 201 -7.58 -6.40 -14.68
N HIS A 202 -8.84 -5.95 -14.78
CA HIS A 202 -9.40 -4.84 -14.03
C HIS A 202 -9.07 -4.85 -12.53
N PHE A 203 -9.12 -6.01 -11.86
CA PHE A 203 -8.82 -6.08 -10.43
C PHE A 203 -7.34 -5.71 -10.12
N LEU A 204 -6.39 -6.04 -10.99
CA LEU A 204 -4.98 -5.65 -10.85
C LEU A 204 -4.82 -4.14 -11.02
N PHE A 205 -5.40 -3.57 -12.09
CA PHE A 205 -5.39 -2.13 -12.34
C PHE A 205 -6.05 -1.35 -11.19
N LYS A 206 -7.19 -1.83 -10.68
CA LYS A 206 -7.90 -1.26 -9.53
C LYS A 206 -7.08 -1.33 -8.25
N MET A 207 -6.43 -2.46 -7.96
CA MET A 207 -5.54 -2.59 -6.80
C MET A 207 -4.31 -1.68 -6.90
N ALA A 208 -3.70 -1.57 -8.09
CA ALA A 208 -2.56 -0.69 -8.33
C ALA A 208 -2.94 0.79 -8.19
N TRP A 209 -4.05 1.19 -8.83
CA TRP A 209 -4.64 2.54 -8.70
C TRP A 209 -4.90 2.93 -7.25
N LEU A 210 -5.49 2.01 -6.48
CA LEU A 210 -5.77 2.19 -5.05
C LEU A 210 -4.53 1.97 -4.15
N SER A 211 -3.35 1.88 -4.76
CA SER A 211 -2.04 1.82 -4.09
C SER A 211 -1.91 0.68 -3.09
N ALA A 212 -2.41 -0.50 -3.49
CA ALA A 212 -2.10 -1.75 -2.81
C ALA A 212 -0.56 -1.91 -2.68
N PRO A 213 -0.05 -2.37 -1.52
CA PRO A 213 1.39 -2.44 -1.29
C PRO A 213 2.11 -3.40 -2.23
N GLU A 214 1.41 -4.45 -2.68
CA GLU A 214 1.89 -5.54 -3.53
C GLU A 214 0.70 -6.02 -4.40
N LEU A 215 0.93 -6.35 -5.67
CA LEU A 215 -0.09 -7.00 -6.51
C LEU A 215 -0.02 -8.53 -6.39
N PRO A 216 -1.16 -9.25 -6.40
CA PRO A 216 -1.17 -10.71 -6.32
C PRO A 216 -0.76 -11.36 -7.65
N LEU A 217 0.18 -12.29 -7.59
CA LEU A 217 0.57 -13.21 -8.65
C LEU A 217 0.10 -14.62 -8.29
N PHE A 218 -0.82 -15.16 -9.09
CA PHE A 218 -1.37 -16.49 -8.88
C PHE A 218 -0.47 -17.56 -9.51
N SER A 219 -0.13 -18.61 -8.76
CA SER A 219 0.77 -19.68 -9.22
C SER A 219 2.20 -19.14 -9.51
N PRO A 220 3.15 -19.85 -10.18
CA PRO A 220 4.52 -19.33 -10.36
C PRO A 220 4.60 -18.18 -11.40
N GLY A 221 3.54 -17.95 -12.18
CA GLY A 221 3.43 -16.83 -13.11
C GLY A 221 4.14 -16.99 -14.46
N ASN A 222 4.85 -18.11 -14.68
CA ASN A 222 5.54 -18.42 -15.93
C ASN A 222 4.57 -18.84 -17.06
N ASN A 223 3.27 -18.98 -16.76
CA ASN A 223 2.27 -19.38 -17.72
C ASN A 223 2.06 -18.30 -18.79
N LYS A 224 2.12 -18.71 -20.07
CA LYS A 224 1.91 -17.86 -21.23
C LYS A 224 0.40 -17.62 -21.39
N ILE A 225 -0.03 -16.36 -21.36
CA ILE A 225 -1.43 -15.93 -21.48
C ILE A 225 -1.65 -15.35 -22.88
N PRO A 226 -2.53 -15.97 -23.70
CA PRO A 226 -2.93 -15.39 -24.99
C PRO A 226 -3.88 -14.21 -24.75
N LEU A 227 -3.36 -12.99 -24.86
CA LEU A 227 -4.12 -11.74 -24.75
C LEU A 227 -4.63 -11.27 -26.11
N ILE A 228 -5.60 -10.34 -26.11
CA ILE A 228 -6.00 -9.53 -27.26
C ILE A 228 -6.69 -8.23 -26.80
N HIS A 229 -6.34 -7.08 -27.40
CA HIS A 229 -7.05 -5.82 -27.15
C HIS A 229 -8.46 -5.85 -27.77
N VAL A 230 -9.47 -5.30 -27.08
CA VAL A 230 -10.88 -5.32 -27.56
C VAL A 230 -11.04 -4.66 -28.93
N ASP A 231 -10.34 -3.55 -29.21
CA ASP A 231 -10.43 -2.87 -30.51
C ASP A 231 -9.68 -3.64 -31.61
N ALA A 232 -8.63 -4.39 -31.27
CA ALA A 232 -7.97 -5.30 -32.19
C ALA A 232 -8.93 -6.44 -32.59
N LEU A 233 -9.62 -7.05 -31.62
CA LEU A 233 -10.65 -8.07 -31.89
C LEU A 233 -11.78 -7.54 -32.77
N ALA A 234 -12.28 -6.34 -32.48
CA ALA A 234 -13.31 -5.69 -33.30
C ALA A 234 -12.83 -5.41 -34.74
N ASN A 235 -11.58 -4.96 -34.91
CA ASN A 235 -10.98 -4.72 -36.22
C ASN A 235 -10.78 -6.04 -37.00
N ILE A 236 -10.34 -7.12 -36.34
CA ILE A 236 -10.23 -8.46 -36.94
C ILE A 236 -11.60 -8.95 -37.45
N VAL A 237 -12.67 -8.77 -36.66
CA VAL A 237 -14.04 -9.11 -37.09
C VAL A 237 -14.46 -8.28 -38.31
N TYR A 238 -14.18 -6.97 -38.32
CA TYR A 238 -14.46 -6.09 -39.47
C TYR A 238 -13.70 -6.52 -40.75
N LEU A 239 -12.43 -6.88 -40.63
CA LEU A 239 -11.62 -7.38 -41.75
C LEU A 239 -12.15 -8.72 -42.29
N ILE A 240 -12.52 -9.66 -41.42
CA ILE A 240 -13.14 -10.95 -41.78
C ILE A 240 -14.49 -10.77 -42.48
N LEU A 241 -15.27 -9.74 -42.11
CA LEU A 241 -16.53 -9.43 -42.79
C LEU A 241 -16.31 -8.76 -44.16
N SER A 242 -15.20 -8.02 -44.31
CA SER A 242 -14.81 -7.33 -45.55
C SER A 242 -14.24 -8.30 -46.59
N ASP A 243 -13.31 -9.18 -46.22
CA ASP A 243 -12.84 -10.31 -47.04
C ASP A 243 -13.02 -11.64 -46.30
N PHE A 244 -14.09 -12.36 -46.64
CA PHE A 244 -14.50 -13.53 -45.88
C PHE A 244 -13.73 -14.80 -46.29
N PRO A 245 -13.08 -15.51 -45.34
CA PRO A 245 -12.26 -16.68 -45.65
C PRO A 245 -13.06 -17.84 -46.25
N LYS A 246 -12.64 -18.25 -47.44
CA LYS A 246 -13.28 -19.33 -48.20
C LYS A 246 -12.96 -20.71 -47.60
N THR A 247 -11.69 -20.95 -47.28
CA THR A 247 -11.15 -22.25 -46.84
C THR A 247 -11.11 -22.42 -45.32
N ILE A 248 -10.70 -21.36 -44.59
CA ILE A 248 -10.57 -21.36 -43.13
C ILE A 248 -11.95 -21.13 -42.49
N LYS A 249 -12.23 -21.86 -41.40
CA LYS A 249 -13.51 -21.79 -40.65
C LYS A 249 -13.32 -21.62 -39.14
N TYR A 250 -12.11 -21.82 -38.63
CA TYR A 250 -11.70 -21.54 -37.26
C TYR A 250 -10.48 -20.63 -37.35
N ILE A 251 -10.54 -19.46 -36.71
CA ILE A 251 -9.44 -18.49 -36.59
C ILE A 251 -9.12 -18.36 -35.10
N VAL A 252 -7.86 -18.14 -34.75
CA VAL A 252 -7.46 -17.72 -33.41
C VAL A 252 -7.14 -16.23 -33.46
N ALA A 253 -7.72 -15.45 -32.54
CA ALA A 253 -7.52 -14.02 -32.42
C ALA A 253 -6.83 -13.71 -31.09
N VAL A 254 -5.50 -13.61 -31.14
CA VAL A 254 -4.59 -13.36 -30.02
C VAL A 254 -3.47 -12.42 -30.51
N GLU A 255 -2.68 -11.85 -29.60
CA GLU A 255 -1.44 -11.12 -29.93
C GLU A 255 -0.39 -12.03 -30.59
N GLN A 256 0.57 -11.42 -31.30
CA GLN A 256 1.60 -12.16 -32.03
C GLN A 256 2.53 -12.95 -31.10
N MET A 257 2.82 -12.41 -29.91
CA MET A 257 3.65 -13.04 -28.88
C MET A 257 2.88 -13.14 -27.54
N PRO A 258 2.72 -14.34 -26.96
CA PRO A 258 1.99 -14.50 -25.71
C PRO A 258 2.86 -14.08 -24.51
N THR A 259 2.33 -13.17 -23.69
CA THR A 259 3.04 -12.62 -22.52
C THR A 259 2.83 -13.51 -21.28
N SER A 260 3.83 -13.61 -20.39
CA SER A 260 3.69 -14.34 -19.13
C SER A 260 2.80 -13.59 -18.13
N LEU A 261 2.05 -14.31 -17.28
CA LEU A 261 1.29 -13.68 -16.19
C LEU A 261 2.18 -12.81 -15.29
N ARG A 262 3.41 -13.28 -15.00
CA ARG A 262 4.38 -12.53 -14.19
C ARG A 262 4.73 -11.20 -14.83
N THR A 263 4.99 -11.17 -16.13
CA THR A 263 5.31 -9.94 -16.88
C THR A 263 4.12 -8.98 -16.86
N ILE A 264 2.90 -9.47 -17.11
CA ILE A 264 1.66 -8.66 -17.05
C ILE A 264 1.50 -8.00 -15.67
N VAL A 265 1.54 -8.79 -14.59
CA VAL A 265 1.39 -8.27 -13.21
C VAL A 265 2.53 -7.32 -12.84
N ARG A 266 3.76 -7.59 -13.30
CA ARG A 266 4.94 -6.73 -13.06
C ARG A 266 4.82 -5.37 -13.75
N LEU A 267 4.40 -5.33 -15.01
CA LEU A 267 4.21 -4.09 -15.77
C LEU A 267 3.16 -3.20 -15.12
N ILE A 268 1.98 -3.77 -14.78
CA ILE A 268 0.92 -3.05 -14.05
C ILE A 268 1.44 -2.55 -12.69
N SER A 269 2.18 -3.37 -11.95
CA SER A 269 2.75 -2.95 -10.65
C SER A 269 3.80 -1.85 -10.79
N LYS A 270 4.71 -1.93 -11.78
CA LYS A 270 5.77 -0.91 -12.00
C LYS A 270 5.19 0.42 -12.45
N LYS A 271 4.28 0.42 -13.43
CA LYS A 271 3.72 1.65 -14.03
C LYS A 271 2.61 2.30 -13.20
N LEU A 272 1.78 1.52 -12.50
CA LEU A 272 0.60 2.05 -11.79
C LEU A 272 0.65 1.84 -10.26
N GLY A 273 1.41 0.87 -9.77
CA GLY A 273 1.44 0.43 -8.37
C GLY A 273 2.75 0.76 -7.64
N THR A 274 3.32 -0.22 -6.94
CA THR A 274 4.56 -0.07 -6.14
C THR A 274 5.78 -0.77 -6.75
N GLY A 275 5.63 -1.41 -7.92
CA GLY A 275 6.58 -2.37 -8.49
C GLY A 275 6.61 -3.74 -7.79
N LYS A 276 6.02 -3.87 -6.59
CA LYS A 276 6.07 -5.12 -5.79
C LYS A 276 4.96 -6.10 -6.16
N ILE A 277 5.27 -7.39 -6.03
CA ILE A 277 4.38 -8.50 -6.39
C ILE A 277 4.45 -9.58 -5.30
N LYS A 278 3.30 -10.08 -4.89
CA LYS A 278 3.15 -11.17 -3.92
C LYS A 278 2.79 -12.46 -4.62
N LYS A 279 3.53 -13.56 -4.40
CA LYS A 279 3.08 -14.90 -4.80
C LYS A 279 1.92 -15.34 -3.90
N VAL A 280 0.82 -15.78 -4.50
CA VAL A 280 -0.43 -16.13 -3.79
C VAL A 280 -0.81 -17.58 -4.12
N SER A 281 -1.19 -18.37 -3.10
CA SER A 281 -1.62 -19.76 -3.30
C SER A 281 -2.99 -19.84 -4.00
N LYS A 282 -3.37 -21.04 -4.44
CA LYS A 282 -4.69 -21.25 -5.05
C LYS A 282 -5.84 -20.98 -4.06
N GLU A 283 -5.64 -21.32 -2.79
CA GLU A 283 -6.60 -21.15 -1.70
C GLU A 283 -6.73 -19.67 -1.34
N GLU A 284 -5.60 -18.95 -1.26
CA GLU A 284 -5.55 -17.52 -1.00
C GLU A 284 -6.13 -16.68 -2.16
N ALA A 285 -6.06 -17.18 -3.41
CA ALA A 285 -6.60 -16.47 -4.57
C ALA A 285 -8.12 -16.20 -4.47
N PHE A 286 -8.88 -17.06 -3.79
CA PHE A 286 -10.32 -16.89 -3.57
C PHE A 286 -10.68 -16.05 -2.34
N VAL A 287 -9.70 -15.51 -1.61
CA VAL A 287 -9.94 -14.49 -0.57
C VAL A 287 -10.33 -13.15 -1.20
N TYR A 288 -9.82 -12.87 -2.40
CA TYR A 288 -10.13 -11.67 -3.17
C TYR A 288 -11.56 -11.77 -3.73
N PRO A 289 -12.51 -10.90 -3.34
CA PRO A 289 -13.93 -11.04 -3.72
C PRO A 289 -14.19 -10.82 -5.21
N GLU A 290 -13.31 -10.11 -5.91
CA GLU A 290 -13.35 -9.96 -7.38
C GLU A 290 -12.91 -11.23 -8.13
N ILE A 291 -12.20 -12.17 -7.49
CA ILE A 291 -11.68 -13.40 -8.12
C ILE A 291 -12.70 -14.53 -8.01
N LYS A 292 -13.48 -14.71 -9.07
CA LYS A 292 -14.37 -15.86 -9.26
C LYS A 292 -13.64 -17.00 -9.98
N GLN A 293 -14.26 -18.18 -10.06
CA GLN A 293 -13.70 -19.33 -10.79
C GLN A 293 -13.34 -19.00 -12.25
N ARG A 294 -14.15 -18.18 -12.94
CA ARG A 294 -13.85 -17.64 -14.29
C ARG A 294 -12.49 -16.96 -14.32
N ASN A 295 -12.28 -16.06 -13.36
CA ASN A 295 -11.09 -15.22 -13.29
C ASN A 295 -9.85 -16.06 -13.04
N PHE A 296 -9.95 -17.02 -12.11
CA PHE A 296 -8.88 -17.96 -11.83
C PHE A 296 -8.56 -18.86 -13.05
N ASP A 297 -9.58 -19.40 -13.73
CA ASP A 297 -9.41 -20.23 -14.94
C ASP A 297 -8.72 -19.45 -16.09
N MET A 298 -9.04 -18.16 -16.25
CA MET A 298 -8.44 -17.26 -17.24
C MET A 298 -6.98 -16.94 -16.89
N LEU A 299 -6.71 -16.50 -15.67
CA LEU A 299 -5.37 -16.07 -15.24
C LEU A 299 -4.38 -17.23 -15.10
N THR A 300 -4.86 -18.47 -14.92
CA THR A 300 -4.01 -19.66 -14.81
C THR A 300 -3.91 -20.48 -16.10
N VAL A 301 -4.41 -19.95 -17.23
CA VAL A 301 -4.17 -20.58 -18.53
C VAL A 301 -2.68 -20.56 -18.86
N ASN A 302 -2.16 -21.70 -19.32
CA ASN A 302 -0.84 -21.77 -19.95
C ASN A 302 -1.04 -22.29 -21.37
N LEU A 303 -0.89 -21.43 -22.36
CA LEU A 303 -1.07 -21.80 -23.76
C LEU A 303 -0.17 -20.93 -24.66
N ASN A 304 0.84 -21.54 -25.27
CA ASN A 304 1.57 -20.91 -26.36
C ASN A 304 0.77 -21.09 -27.67
N ILE A 305 0.11 -20.04 -28.15
CA ILE A 305 -0.66 -20.07 -29.41
C ILE A 305 -0.47 -18.76 -30.15
N ILE A 306 -0.26 -18.86 -31.47
CA ILE A 306 0.08 -17.73 -32.36
C ILE A 306 -0.98 -17.64 -33.49
N PRO A 307 -1.40 -16.45 -33.93
CA PRO A 307 -2.53 -16.28 -34.84
C PRO A 307 -2.09 -16.41 -36.32
N GLY A 308 -1.89 -17.64 -36.78
CA GLY A 308 -1.31 -17.95 -38.10
C GLY A 308 -2.03 -17.32 -39.30
N TYR A 309 -3.35 -17.10 -39.22
CA TYR A 309 -4.11 -16.43 -40.27
C TYR A 309 -4.02 -14.89 -40.20
N ILE A 310 -3.97 -14.31 -39.00
CA ILE A 310 -4.06 -12.85 -38.80
C ILE A 310 -2.71 -12.17 -39.06
N LEU A 311 -1.59 -12.85 -38.84
CA LEU A 311 -0.25 -12.39 -39.22
C LEU A 311 -0.10 -12.00 -40.71
N ASN A 312 -1.04 -12.42 -41.57
CA ASN A 312 -1.05 -12.09 -43.00
C ASN A 312 -2.13 -11.04 -43.36
N MET A 313 -2.76 -10.40 -42.36
CA MET A 313 -3.72 -9.32 -42.55
C MET A 313 -3.04 -7.96 -42.32
N ASN A 314 -3.40 -6.97 -43.14
CA ASN A 314 -3.04 -5.58 -42.89
C ASN A 314 -3.90 -5.06 -41.72
N LEU A 315 -3.43 -5.23 -40.48
CA LEU A 315 -4.00 -4.58 -39.32
C LEU A 315 -3.63 -3.08 -39.34
N LYS A 316 -4.19 -2.32 -38.39
CA LYS A 316 -3.67 -0.97 -38.12
C LYS A 316 -2.42 -1.14 -37.25
N PRO A 317 -1.32 -0.39 -37.49
CA PRO A 317 -0.09 -0.51 -36.69
C PRO A 317 -0.33 -0.36 -35.18
N SER A 318 -1.23 0.55 -34.77
CA SER A 318 -1.63 0.75 -33.36
C SER A 318 -2.43 -0.41 -32.73
N LEU A 319 -2.70 -1.48 -33.49
CA LEU A 319 -3.38 -2.71 -33.06
C LEU A 319 -2.50 -3.94 -33.29
N GLU A 320 -1.25 -3.76 -33.71
CA GLU A 320 -0.23 -4.80 -33.85
C GLU A 320 0.70 -4.87 -32.63
N GLN A 321 0.81 -3.78 -31.86
CA GLN A 321 1.55 -3.69 -30.60
C GLN A 321 1.00 -4.67 -29.55
N THR A 322 1.92 -5.23 -28.77
CA THR A 322 1.61 -6.15 -27.66
C THR A 322 1.28 -5.42 -26.36
N PHE A 323 0.68 -6.13 -25.40
CA PHE A 323 0.42 -5.61 -24.05
C PHE A 323 1.69 -5.03 -23.38
N LYS A 324 2.88 -5.59 -23.66
CA LYS A 324 4.16 -5.12 -23.09
C LYS A 324 4.58 -3.77 -23.66
N GLU A 325 4.37 -3.55 -24.95
CA GLU A 325 4.78 -2.34 -25.66
C GLU A 325 3.82 -1.18 -25.38
N ASN A 326 2.52 -1.46 -25.20
CA ASN A 326 1.48 -0.43 -25.15
C ASN A 326 0.92 -0.12 -23.74
N ILE A 327 1.67 -0.42 -22.67
CA ILE A 327 1.16 -0.35 -21.29
C ILE A 327 0.70 1.04 -20.85
N ASP A 328 1.33 2.11 -21.35
CA ASP A 328 1.01 3.49 -20.96
C ASP A 328 -0.30 3.98 -21.58
N ASP A 329 -0.56 3.65 -22.86
CA ASP A 329 -1.85 3.88 -23.52
C ASP A 329 -2.95 3.06 -22.84
N ILE A 330 -2.69 1.79 -22.49
CA ILE A 330 -3.66 0.94 -21.77
C ILE A 330 -4.02 1.55 -20.40
N ILE A 331 -3.05 2.10 -19.66
CA ILE A 331 -3.32 2.82 -18.41
C ILE A 331 -4.16 4.09 -18.68
N THR A 332 -3.91 4.79 -19.77
CA THR A 332 -4.67 5.98 -20.19
C THR A 332 -6.10 5.62 -20.61
N GLU A 333 -6.30 4.50 -21.32
CA GLU A 333 -7.63 3.95 -21.62
C GLU A 333 -8.38 3.57 -20.36
N PHE A 334 -7.75 2.83 -19.44
CA PHE A 334 -8.32 2.44 -18.15
C PHE A 334 -8.75 3.67 -17.32
N ARG A 335 -7.93 4.73 -17.30
CA ARG A 335 -8.26 6.00 -16.65
C ARG A 335 -9.50 6.64 -17.30
N LYS A 336 -9.49 6.76 -18.62
CA LYS A 336 -10.55 7.41 -19.41
C LYS A 336 -11.88 6.67 -19.34
N ALA A 337 -11.89 5.35 -19.47
CA ALA A 337 -13.10 4.52 -19.46
C ALA A 337 -13.88 4.59 -18.15
N ARG A 338 -13.20 4.91 -17.04
CA ARG A 338 -13.80 5.02 -15.70
C ARG A 338 -13.80 6.43 -15.12
N ASN A 339 -13.48 7.44 -15.93
CA ASN A 339 -13.37 8.84 -15.51
C ASN A 339 -12.47 9.03 -14.26
N LEU A 340 -11.37 8.28 -14.20
CA LEU A 340 -10.41 8.33 -13.10
C LEU A 340 -9.42 9.47 -13.31
N LYS A 341 -9.47 10.48 -12.45
CA LYS A 341 -8.56 11.64 -12.49
C LYS A 341 -8.21 12.07 -11.06
N PRO A 342 -6.92 12.26 -10.72
CA PRO A 342 -6.52 12.71 -9.40
C PRO A 342 -7.11 14.09 -9.07
N VAL A 343 -7.75 14.20 -7.90
CA VAL A 343 -8.28 15.47 -7.37
C VAL A 343 -7.24 16.06 -6.41
N LYS A 344 -6.74 17.25 -6.70
CA LYS A 344 -5.62 17.88 -5.97
C LYS A 344 -6.06 19.23 -5.41
N ILE A 345 -6.14 19.34 -4.09
CA ILE A 345 -6.71 20.51 -3.39
C ILE A 345 -5.69 21.06 -2.40
N PHE A 346 -5.51 22.38 -2.35
CA PHE A 346 -4.78 23.05 -1.27
C PHE A 346 -5.74 23.85 -0.39
N ILE A 347 -5.59 23.72 0.94
CA ILE A 347 -6.36 24.50 1.92
C ILE A 347 -5.45 25.39 2.76
N HIS A 348 -5.63 26.68 2.56
CA HIS A 348 -4.96 27.77 3.24
C HIS A 348 -5.83 28.39 4.35
N GLY A 349 -5.23 29.08 5.32
CA GLY A 349 -5.94 29.88 6.32
C GLY A 349 -5.34 29.85 7.73
N PRO A 350 -5.79 30.72 8.65
CA PRO A 350 -5.20 30.92 9.97
C PRO A 350 -5.39 29.69 10.90
N PRO A 351 -4.61 29.55 11.99
CA PRO A 351 -4.88 28.53 13.01
C PRO A 351 -6.32 28.65 13.58
N ALA A 352 -6.88 27.56 14.09
CA ALA A 352 -8.27 27.45 14.58
C ALA A 352 -9.42 27.67 13.55
N SER A 353 -9.14 28.05 12.30
CA SER A 353 -10.16 28.23 11.24
C SER A 353 -11.00 27.00 10.88
N GLY A 354 -10.58 25.80 11.30
CA GLY A 354 -11.24 24.55 10.95
C GLY A 354 -10.73 23.90 9.65
N LYS A 355 -9.69 24.46 9.01
CA LYS A 355 -9.09 23.88 7.79
C LYS A 355 -8.77 22.39 7.88
N THR A 356 -8.14 21.90 8.95
CA THR A 356 -7.84 20.46 9.12
C THR A 356 -9.11 19.59 9.18
N LEU A 357 -10.24 20.10 9.69
CA LEU A 357 -11.52 19.41 9.65
C LEU A 357 -12.09 19.38 8.23
N LEU A 358 -12.00 20.50 7.51
CA LEU A 358 -12.42 20.62 6.11
C LEU A 358 -11.56 19.72 5.19
N SER A 359 -10.24 19.72 5.36
CA SER A 359 -9.30 18.84 4.62
C SER A 359 -9.62 17.37 4.83
N ASN A 360 -9.89 16.95 6.07
CA ASN A 360 -10.32 15.58 6.35
C ASN A 360 -11.68 15.24 5.72
N ARG A 361 -12.68 16.13 5.78
CA ARG A 361 -13.99 15.92 5.11
C ARG A 361 -13.83 15.80 3.60
N LEU A 362 -13.03 16.66 2.96
CA LEU A 362 -12.76 16.61 1.52
C LEU A 362 -11.97 15.35 1.12
N ALA A 363 -10.93 14.99 1.89
CA ALA A 363 -10.17 13.77 1.66
C ALA A 363 -11.05 12.50 1.76
N GLN A 364 -12.00 12.47 2.70
CA GLN A 364 -12.98 11.39 2.82
C GLN A 364 -14.02 11.38 1.68
N HIS A 365 -14.51 12.55 1.26
CA HIS A 365 -15.48 12.68 0.17
C HIS A 365 -14.91 12.23 -1.18
N TYR A 366 -13.72 12.74 -1.53
CA TYR A 366 -13.04 12.43 -2.78
C TYR A 366 -12.25 11.12 -2.76
N LYS A 367 -12.04 10.52 -1.56
CA LYS A 367 -11.22 9.32 -1.32
C LYS A 367 -9.78 9.52 -1.80
N ILE A 368 -9.14 10.54 -1.24
CA ILE A 368 -7.80 11.02 -1.60
C ILE A 368 -6.93 11.26 -0.36
N HIS A 369 -5.62 11.41 -0.54
CA HIS A 369 -4.70 11.50 0.61
C HIS A 369 -4.71 12.87 1.28
N HIS A 370 -4.98 12.91 2.59
CA HIS A 370 -4.78 14.12 3.39
C HIS A 370 -3.29 14.29 3.73
N LEU A 371 -2.66 15.33 3.16
CA LEU A 371 -1.26 15.68 3.36
C LEU A 371 -1.15 16.82 4.38
N HIS A 372 -0.83 16.44 5.62
CA HIS A 372 -0.47 17.37 6.70
C HIS A 372 1.00 17.14 7.08
N ALA A 373 1.78 18.22 7.27
CA ALA A 373 3.24 18.17 7.36
C ALA A 373 3.79 17.11 8.34
N LYS A 374 3.23 17.02 9.57
CA LYS A 374 3.64 15.99 10.53
C LYS A 374 3.49 14.56 9.98
N CYS A 375 2.40 14.29 9.28
CA CYS A 375 2.10 12.97 8.73
C CYS A 375 3.02 12.64 7.54
N VAL A 376 3.31 13.63 6.68
CA VAL A 376 4.26 13.50 5.56
C VAL A 376 5.68 13.21 6.08
N ILE A 377 6.11 13.88 7.15
CA ILE A 377 7.43 13.64 7.77
C ILE A 377 7.50 12.24 8.39
N GLU A 378 6.52 11.86 9.23
CA GLU A 378 6.49 10.54 9.87
C GLU A 378 6.44 9.39 8.84
N GLN A 379 5.61 9.52 7.80
CA GLN A 379 5.52 8.55 6.71
C GLN A 379 6.79 8.53 5.86
N GLY A 380 7.33 9.68 5.49
CA GLY A 380 8.55 9.76 4.67
C GLY A 380 9.76 9.11 5.34
N ILE A 381 9.96 9.32 6.64
CA ILE A 381 11.00 8.63 7.42
C ILE A 381 10.78 7.11 7.42
N GLN A 382 9.53 6.66 7.61
CA GLN A 382 9.21 5.24 7.60
C GLN A 382 9.42 4.59 6.23
N GLU A 383 9.01 5.27 5.14
CA GLU A 383 9.20 4.83 3.76
C GLU A 383 10.68 4.76 3.37
N LEU A 384 11.50 5.74 3.79
CA LEU A 384 12.96 5.72 3.60
C LEU A 384 13.60 4.53 4.31
N LYS A 385 13.29 4.32 5.60
CA LYS A 385 13.80 3.17 6.37
C LYS A 385 13.40 1.84 5.73
N GLN A 386 12.14 1.71 5.30
CA GLN A 386 11.67 0.50 4.64
C GLN A 386 12.38 0.26 3.29
N LYS A 387 12.60 1.28 2.46
CA LYS A 387 13.36 1.14 1.20
C LYS A 387 14.81 0.69 1.45
N ILE A 388 15.48 1.29 2.44
CA ILE A 388 16.86 0.94 2.82
C ILE A 388 16.94 -0.52 3.30
N ASP A 389 16.00 -0.97 4.13
CA ASP A 389 15.95 -2.36 4.62
C ASP A 389 15.62 -3.34 3.48
N ASP A 390 14.72 -2.98 2.56
CA ASP A 390 14.37 -3.80 1.38
C ASP A 390 15.58 -4.00 0.44
N ILE A 391 16.35 -2.94 0.16
CA ILE A 391 17.56 -3.00 -0.70
C ILE A 391 18.63 -3.88 -0.04
N LYS A 392 18.96 -3.63 1.23
CA LYS A 392 19.90 -4.47 1.99
C LYS A 392 19.49 -5.93 2.04
N ALA A 393 18.18 -6.21 2.10
CA ALA A 393 17.63 -7.56 2.07
C ALA A 393 17.61 -8.21 0.67
N LYS A 394 17.94 -7.47 -0.40
CA LYS A 394 18.27 -8.03 -1.72
C LYS A 394 19.77 -8.35 -1.81
N GLU A 395 20.65 -7.39 -1.51
CA GLU A 395 22.11 -7.55 -1.52
C GLU A 395 22.55 -8.81 -0.74
N ASN A 396 22.04 -8.98 0.50
CA ASN A 396 22.33 -10.14 1.36
C ASN A 396 21.82 -11.50 0.81
N LYS A 397 20.94 -11.52 -0.20
CA LYS A 397 20.49 -12.75 -0.87
C LYS A 397 21.34 -13.10 -2.08
N GLU A 398 21.89 -12.10 -2.75
CA GLU A 398 22.76 -12.27 -3.91
C GLU A 398 24.16 -12.73 -3.46
N GLU A 399 24.71 -12.15 -2.38
CA GLU A 399 25.96 -12.65 -1.76
C GLU A 399 25.83 -14.03 -1.10
N GLY A 400 24.60 -14.49 -0.81
CA GLY A 400 24.31 -15.80 -0.22
C GLY A 400 24.15 -16.95 -1.22
N GLY A 401 24.41 -16.71 -2.50
CA GLY A 401 23.97 -17.54 -3.63
C GLY A 401 24.67 -18.89 -3.86
N ASP A 402 25.64 -19.30 -3.03
CA ASP A 402 26.54 -20.42 -3.34
C ASP A 402 26.47 -21.58 -2.32
N ASN A 403 25.26 -22.02 -1.97
CA ASN A 403 24.98 -23.39 -1.46
C ASN A 403 23.48 -23.69 -1.25
N LYS A 404 22.77 -24.12 -2.31
CA LYS A 404 21.54 -24.96 -2.17
C LYS A 404 21.46 -26.05 -3.24
N ASN A 405 22.31 -27.05 -3.09
CA ASN A 405 22.04 -28.38 -3.65
C ASN A 405 21.24 -29.21 -2.65
N GLN A 406 20.40 -30.13 -3.15
CA GLN A 406 19.56 -31.09 -2.40
C GLN A 406 18.32 -30.51 -1.67
N LEU A 407 17.21 -30.42 -2.40
CA LEU A 407 16.14 -31.43 -2.29
C LEU A 407 15.36 -31.48 -3.61
N LEU A 408 15.02 -32.69 -4.05
CA LEU A 408 14.45 -32.98 -5.37
C LEU A 408 12.95 -32.68 -5.42
N ASP A 409 12.49 -32.12 -6.53
CA ASP A 409 11.36 -32.66 -7.28
C ASP A 409 11.67 -32.47 -8.78
N ASP A 410 11.52 -33.54 -9.57
CA ASP A 410 11.70 -33.52 -11.02
C ASP A 410 10.59 -32.67 -11.69
N ASP A 411 10.98 -31.73 -12.54
CA ASP A 411 10.49 -31.68 -13.92
C ASP A 411 11.48 -30.85 -14.78
N ASN A 412 11.71 -31.29 -16.01
CA ASN A 412 12.81 -30.88 -16.87
C ASN A 412 12.37 -29.79 -17.88
N ASP A 413 12.47 -28.52 -17.50
CA ASP A 413 12.14 -27.36 -18.35
C ASP A 413 13.41 -26.74 -18.98
N GLU A 414 14.12 -27.50 -19.84
CA GLU A 414 15.06 -26.95 -20.83
C GLU A 414 14.27 -26.40 -22.04
N ALA A 415 13.51 -25.29 -21.87
CA ALA A 415 12.89 -24.55 -22.97
C ALA A 415 12.33 -23.17 -22.55
N ASP A 416 13.21 -22.16 -22.50
CA ASP A 416 12.94 -20.76 -22.88
C ASP A 416 14.26 -19.97 -22.66
N GLU A 417 15.09 -19.84 -23.70
CA GLU A 417 16.28 -18.95 -23.69
C GLU A 417 15.88 -17.47 -23.84
N ASP A 418 14.59 -17.18 -24.09
CA ASP A 418 14.07 -15.82 -24.17
C ASP A 418 13.68 -15.31 -22.78
N VAL A 419 14.35 -14.22 -22.38
CA VAL A 419 14.11 -13.41 -21.17
C VAL A 419 14.84 -13.88 -19.91
N GLU A 420 16.18 -13.89 -20.00
CA GLU A 420 16.99 -13.09 -19.06
C GLU A 420 16.60 -11.59 -19.20
N GLU A 421 15.38 -11.23 -18.76
CA GLU A 421 15.22 -9.89 -18.19
C GLU A 421 16.01 -9.95 -16.88
N GLU A 422 17.23 -9.42 -16.92
CA GLU A 422 17.81 -8.71 -15.78
C GLU A 422 16.64 -8.03 -15.05
N GLU A 423 16.51 -8.19 -13.71
CA GLU A 423 15.52 -7.36 -13.01
C GLU A 423 15.91 -5.92 -13.36
N PRO A 424 15.11 -5.15 -14.13
CA PRO A 424 15.53 -3.83 -14.51
C PRO A 424 15.66 -3.08 -13.20
N GLU A 425 16.91 -2.71 -12.87
CA GLU A 425 17.20 -2.02 -11.62
C GLU A 425 16.18 -0.88 -11.50
N PRO A 426 15.48 -0.76 -10.36
CA PRO A 426 14.59 0.36 -10.20
C PRO A 426 15.45 1.62 -10.35
N GLU A 427 15.20 2.40 -11.40
CA GLU A 427 15.75 3.74 -11.63
C GLU A 427 15.42 4.61 -10.41
N GLY A 428 16.25 4.52 -9.39
CA GLY A 428 15.75 4.63 -8.04
C GLY A 428 16.87 4.68 -7.03
N GLU A 429 17.29 5.92 -6.76
CA GLU A 429 17.99 6.39 -5.56
C GLU A 429 18.87 5.33 -4.89
N ASP A 430 20.15 5.34 -5.27
CA ASP A 430 21.23 4.54 -4.67
C ASP A 430 21.10 4.49 -3.13
N LEU A 431 21.40 3.31 -2.56
CA LEU A 431 21.37 3.05 -1.13
C LEU A 431 22.19 4.08 -0.33
N GLU A 432 23.30 4.56 -0.88
CA GLU A 432 24.09 5.65 -0.28
C GLU A 432 23.28 6.95 -0.21
N SER A 433 22.64 7.36 -1.31
CA SER A 433 21.81 8.58 -1.38
C SER A 433 20.60 8.53 -0.41
N LEU A 434 19.91 7.40 -0.33
CA LEU A 434 18.79 7.18 0.61
C LEU A 434 19.27 7.25 2.06
N THR A 435 20.41 6.61 2.36
CA THR A 435 21.00 6.59 3.70
C THR A 435 21.51 7.99 4.09
N GLN A 436 22.09 8.74 3.15
CA GLN A 436 22.54 10.11 3.38
C GLN A 436 21.38 11.05 3.66
N PHE A 437 20.28 10.99 2.88
CA PHE A 437 19.10 11.83 3.14
C PHE A 437 18.41 11.48 4.46
N LEU A 438 18.39 10.19 4.83
CA LEU A 438 17.88 9.79 6.15
C LEU A 438 18.74 10.33 7.30
N ARG A 439 20.08 10.34 7.16
CA ARG A 439 20.98 10.98 8.13
C ARG A 439 20.78 12.49 8.19
N GLU A 440 20.66 13.17 7.05
CA GLU A 440 20.35 14.61 6.97
C GLU A 440 19.09 14.97 7.78
N ILE A 441 18.03 14.16 7.64
CA ILE A 441 16.78 14.28 8.41
C ILE A 441 17.00 14.05 9.92
N GLU A 442 17.75 13.02 10.30
CA GLU A 442 18.00 12.68 11.72
C GLU A 442 18.92 13.69 12.41
N ASP A 443 19.98 14.16 11.74
CA ASP A 443 20.92 15.18 12.23
C ASP A 443 20.25 16.56 12.36
N ASN A 444 19.37 16.93 11.42
CA ASN A 444 18.59 18.17 11.50
C ASN A 444 17.60 18.14 12.67
N MET A 445 16.91 17.02 12.88
CA MET A 445 16.03 16.84 14.06
C MET A 445 16.81 16.86 15.38
N ALA A 446 18.03 16.32 15.42
CA ALA A 446 18.87 16.32 16.62
C ALA A 446 19.49 17.70 16.94
N SER A 447 19.75 18.51 15.92
CA SER A 447 20.39 19.83 16.05
C SER A 447 19.42 20.94 16.49
N ASN A 448 18.13 20.82 16.14
CA ASN A 448 17.12 21.81 16.48
C ASN A 448 16.49 21.54 17.87
N GLU A 449 16.62 22.49 18.81
CA GLU A 449 16.06 22.37 20.20
C GLU A 449 14.58 21.96 20.26
N LYS A 450 13.80 22.33 19.22
CA LYS A 450 12.36 22.04 19.11
C LYS A 450 12.03 20.78 18.27
N HIS A 451 13.04 20.01 17.84
CA HIS A 451 12.88 18.83 16.98
C HIS A 451 12.05 19.11 15.71
N ARG A 452 12.18 20.33 15.16
CA ARG A 452 11.55 20.73 13.89
C ARG A 452 12.56 20.53 12.76
N LEU A 453 12.07 20.05 11.63
CA LEU A 453 12.83 20.02 10.38
C LEU A 453 12.83 21.40 9.73
N ASP A 454 13.94 21.73 9.06
CA ASP A 454 14.02 22.91 8.20
C ASP A 454 13.08 22.77 7.00
N ASP A 455 12.48 23.90 6.59
CA ASP A 455 11.40 23.89 5.60
C ASP A 455 11.86 23.33 4.23
N GLN A 456 13.15 23.44 3.85
CA GLN A 456 13.70 22.79 2.65
C GLN A 456 13.63 21.25 2.68
N ILE A 457 13.92 20.63 3.83
CA ILE A 457 13.80 19.16 4.00
C ILE A 457 12.32 18.76 3.93
N VAL A 458 11.43 19.59 4.51
CA VAL A 458 9.98 19.40 4.42
C VAL A 458 9.51 19.49 2.97
N ILE A 459 9.98 20.46 2.17
CA ILE A 459 9.69 20.57 0.73
C ILE A 459 10.08 19.28 -0.01
N ARG A 460 11.31 18.77 0.20
CA ARG A 460 11.78 17.51 -0.42
C ARG A 460 10.88 16.32 -0.06
N LEU A 461 10.47 16.20 1.20
CA LEU A 461 9.54 15.16 1.65
C LEU A 461 8.13 15.32 1.05
N PHE A 462 7.63 16.55 0.91
CA PHE A 462 6.35 16.84 0.25
C PHE A 462 6.39 16.55 -1.25
N LYS A 463 7.43 16.98 -1.99
CA LYS A 463 7.67 16.63 -3.40
C LYS A 463 7.63 15.11 -3.58
N ARG A 464 8.46 14.38 -2.83
CA ARG A 464 8.51 12.90 -2.84
C ARG A 464 7.15 12.26 -2.59
N ARG A 465 6.38 12.79 -1.62
CA ARG A 465 5.05 12.25 -1.29
C ARG A 465 4.03 12.54 -2.39
N MET A 466 4.01 13.75 -2.96
CA MET A 466 3.09 14.12 -4.04
C MET A 466 3.42 13.44 -5.38
N LEU A 467 4.70 13.15 -5.65
CA LEU A 467 5.13 12.38 -6.82
C LEU A 467 4.91 10.86 -6.66
N SER A 468 4.59 10.37 -5.46
CA SER A 468 4.26 8.95 -5.29
C SER A 468 3.00 8.55 -6.07
N ASN A 469 2.98 7.32 -6.61
CA ASN A 469 1.83 6.78 -7.36
C ASN A 469 0.51 6.86 -6.59
N ALA A 470 0.56 6.88 -5.25
CA ALA A 470 -0.60 7.11 -4.40
C ALA A 470 -1.24 8.50 -4.62
N CYS A 471 -0.43 9.56 -4.56
CA CYS A 471 -0.91 10.93 -4.81
C CYS A 471 -1.09 11.24 -6.31
N GLN A 472 -0.35 10.58 -7.20
CA GLN A 472 -0.51 10.73 -8.65
C GLN A 472 -1.77 10.05 -9.20
N ASN A 473 -2.15 8.88 -8.68
CA ASN A 473 -3.39 8.21 -9.07
C ASN A 473 -4.61 8.87 -8.41
N GLN A 474 -4.64 8.91 -7.07
CA GLN A 474 -5.85 9.31 -6.34
C GLN A 474 -5.98 10.84 -6.24
N GLY A 475 -4.85 11.54 -6.11
CA GLY A 475 -4.82 12.95 -5.72
C GLY A 475 -4.63 13.14 -4.22
N TYR A 476 -4.78 14.38 -3.76
CA TYR A 476 -4.50 14.76 -2.38
C TYR A 476 -5.27 16.02 -1.93
N VAL A 477 -5.43 16.18 -0.62
CA VAL A 477 -5.78 17.46 0.03
C VAL A 477 -4.63 17.88 0.92
N MET A 478 -4.05 19.05 0.66
CA MET A 478 -2.89 19.56 1.40
C MET A 478 -3.32 20.64 2.42
N ASP A 479 -2.87 20.51 3.67
CA ASP A 479 -3.21 21.41 4.79
C ASP A 479 -1.97 22.12 5.33
N SER A 480 -2.05 23.46 5.44
CA SER A 480 -1.11 24.32 6.19
C SER A 480 0.34 24.43 5.65
N PHE A 481 0.63 23.87 4.49
CA PHE A 481 1.93 23.94 3.82
C PHE A 481 1.71 23.92 2.30
N PRO A 482 2.44 24.67 1.46
CA PRO A 482 3.52 25.64 1.78
C PRO A 482 3.02 26.89 2.53
N LYS A 483 3.95 27.69 3.08
CA LYS A 483 3.60 28.85 3.96
C LYS A 483 3.90 30.22 3.34
N THR A 484 4.88 30.31 2.45
CA THR A 484 5.35 31.54 1.82
C THR A 484 5.39 31.39 0.30
N TYR A 485 5.53 32.50 -0.42
CA TYR A 485 5.76 32.48 -1.87
C TYR A 485 6.98 31.62 -2.24
N GLU A 486 8.11 31.81 -1.57
CA GLU A 486 9.36 31.07 -1.84
C GLU A 486 9.22 29.56 -1.59
N ASP A 487 8.59 29.15 -0.48
CA ASP A 487 8.30 27.73 -0.21
C ASP A 487 7.45 27.11 -1.32
N THR A 488 6.47 27.88 -1.84
CA THR A 488 5.52 27.43 -2.86
C THR A 488 6.23 27.27 -4.20
N LYS A 489 7.05 28.25 -4.59
CA LYS A 489 7.88 28.18 -5.79
C LYS A 489 8.83 26.98 -5.75
N LEU A 490 9.59 26.80 -4.67
CA LEU A 490 10.49 25.66 -4.50
C LEU A 490 9.76 24.30 -4.50
N LEU A 491 8.52 24.26 -4.00
CA LEU A 491 7.70 23.05 -3.99
C LEU A 491 7.22 22.64 -5.39
N TYR A 492 6.97 23.60 -6.28
CA TYR A 492 6.47 23.36 -7.64
C TYR A 492 7.52 23.57 -8.74
N GLU A 493 8.75 23.95 -8.40
CA GLU A 493 9.86 24.03 -9.36
C GLU A 493 10.02 22.68 -10.11
N PRO A 494 10.16 22.68 -11.45
CA PRO A 494 10.38 21.45 -12.20
C PRO A 494 11.70 20.81 -11.76
N ASP A 495 11.71 19.50 -11.59
CA ASP A 495 12.92 18.78 -11.21
C ASP A 495 13.79 18.58 -12.48
N GLU A 496 15.05 19.02 -12.47
CA GLU A 496 15.99 19.01 -13.63
C GLU A 496 16.27 17.61 -14.26
N PHE A 497 15.66 16.55 -13.71
CA PHE A 497 15.83 15.15 -14.10
C PHE A 497 14.54 14.51 -14.65
N VAL A 498 13.52 15.31 -15.01
CA VAL A 498 12.22 14.82 -15.54
C VAL A 498 11.95 15.38 -16.94
N GLU A 499 12.99 15.44 -17.77
CA GLU A 499 12.83 15.39 -19.22
C GLU A 499 12.91 13.92 -19.68
N GLU A 500 12.20 13.59 -20.76
CA GLU A 500 11.91 12.24 -21.28
C GLU A 500 10.76 11.48 -20.54
N LEU A 501 9.96 10.72 -21.31
CA LEU A 501 8.78 9.92 -20.92
C LEU A 501 7.41 10.63 -20.72
N ASP A 502 7.03 11.58 -21.58
CA ASP A 502 5.60 11.89 -21.88
C ASP A 502 5.43 12.47 -23.31
N ASP A 503 5.87 11.74 -24.33
CA ASP A 503 5.58 12.04 -25.74
C ASP A 503 4.11 11.72 -26.09
N GLN A 504 3.17 12.61 -25.74
CA GLN A 504 1.90 12.85 -26.47
C GLN A 504 1.02 13.95 -25.83
N GLN A 505 1.47 15.20 -25.92
CA GLN A 505 0.58 16.35 -26.09
C GLN A 505 1.31 17.46 -26.84
N GLU A 506 0.89 17.73 -28.08
CA GLU A 506 1.29 18.93 -28.80
C GLU A 506 0.63 20.15 -28.15
N ASP A 507 1.30 20.75 -27.16
CA ASP A 507 1.12 22.16 -26.82
C ASP A 507 2.48 22.74 -26.42
N ASP A 508 2.95 23.70 -27.23
CA ASP A 508 4.34 24.20 -27.26
C ASP A 508 4.59 25.24 -26.14
N ILE A 509 4.49 24.80 -24.88
CA ILE A 509 4.72 25.61 -23.68
C ILE A 509 5.65 24.87 -22.71
N THR A 510 6.86 25.40 -22.54
CA THR A 510 7.76 25.02 -21.44
C THR A 510 7.15 25.46 -20.11
N HIS A 511 6.38 24.57 -19.47
CA HIS A 511 5.78 24.83 -18.17
C HIS A 511 6.86 25.19 -17.14
N THR A 512 6.75 26.39 -16.57
CA THR A 512 7.67 26.92 -15.54
C THR A 512 7.56 26.23 -14.17
N TYR A 513 6.72 25.19 -14.07
CA TYR A 513 6.35 24.50 -12.84
C TYR A 513 5.89 23.07 -13.11
N ASN A 514 5.96 22.21 -12.09
CA ASN A 514 5.62 20.81 -12.15
C ASN A 514 4.09 20.57 -12.15
N THR A 515 3.53 20.42 -13.34
CA THR A 515 2.10 20.13 -13.59
C THR A 515 1.64 18.81 -12.97
N LYS A 516 2.54 17.83 -12.81
CA LYS A 516 2.22 16.53 -12.19
C LYS A 516 1.84 16.67 -10.71
N ILE A 517 2.27 17.71 -10.00
CA ILE A 517 1.91 17.93 -8.58
C ILE A 517 1.03 19.17 -8.30
N MET A 518 0.88 20.12 -9.21
CA MET A 518 0.05 21.33 -9.00
C MET A 518 -1.42 21.01 -8.63
N PRO A 519 -2.04 21.68 -7.62
CA PRO A 519 -3.46 21.57 -7.32
C PRO A 519 -4.38 22.08 -8.45
N GLU A 520 -5.59 21.51 -8.56
CA GLU A 520 -6.64 22.01 -9.46
C GLU A 520 -7.56 23.06 -8.79
N PHE A 521 -7.50 23.19 -7.45
CA PHE A 521 -8.26 24.19 -6.70
C PHE A 521 -7.58 24.59 -5.38
N VAL A 522 -7.64 25.88 -5.05
CA VAL A 522 -7.13 26.46 -3.79
C VAL A 522 -8.25 27.10 -2.97
N ALA A 523 -8.46 26.60 -1.75
CA ALA A 523 -9.42 27.16 -0.81
C ALA A 523 -8.68 27.94 0.30
N SER A 524 -8.91 29.24 0.42
CA SER A 524 -8.38 30.04 1.54
C SER A 524 -9.49 30.37 2.53
N LEU A 525 -9.32 29.99 3.80
CA LEU A 525 -10.22 30.41 4.88
C LEU A 525 -9.71 31.70 5.52
N ASP A 526 -10.56 32.71 5.69
CA ASP A 526 -10.21 33.96 6.37
C ASP A 526 -11.19 34.31 7.50
N ALA A 527 -10.66 34.95 8.55
CA ALA A 527 -11.35 35.33 9.77
C ALA A 527 -10.53 36.34 10.58
N SER A 528 -11.14 37.18 11.41
CA SER A 528 -10.42 37.97 12.42
C SER A 528 -9.85 37.12 13.56
N ASP A 529 -8.80 37.65 14.18
CA ASP A 529 -8.13 37.02 15.32
C ASP A 529 -9.08 36.88 16.53
N GLU A 530 -9.94 37.87 16.77
CA GLU A 530 -10.97 37.85 17.83
C GLU A 530 -11.94 36.67 17.66
N TYR A 531 -12.45 36.45 16.45
CA TYR A 531 -13.33 35.30 16.16
C TYR A 531 -12.61 33.97 16.38
N LEU A 532 -11.33 33.86 16.01
CA LEU A 532 -10.53 32.64 16.21
C LEU A 532 -10.26 32.37 17.69
N PHE A 533 -9.97 33.40 18.49
CA PHE A 533 -9.83 33.27 19.94
C PHE A 533 -11.15 32.87 20.59
N GLN A 534 -12.26 33.54 20.27
CA GLN A 534 -13.59 33.15 20.75
C GLN A 534 -13.90 31.69 20.39
N ARG A 535 -13.59 31.25 19.16
CA ARG A 535 -13.80 29.86 18.74
C ARG A 535 -13.00 28.87 19.57
N VAL A 536 -11.74 29.17 19.93
CA VAL A 536 -10.92 28.33 20.81
C VAL A 536 -11.44 28.33 22.26
N ILE A 537 -11.86 29.49 22.79
CA ILE A 537 -12.40 29.64 24.15
C ILE A 537 -13.66 28.78 24.36
N HIS A 538 -14.50 28.64 23.32
CA HIS A 538 -15.71 27.80 23.37
C HIS A 538 -15.44 26.30 23.08
N MET A 539 -14.20 25.88 22.82
CA MET A 539 -13.88 24.45 22.67
C MET A 539 -13.85 23.72 24.03
N PRO A 540 -14.22 22.43 24.09
CA PRO A 540 -14.05 21.63 25.30
C PRO A 540 -12.57 21.56 25.68
N GLN A 541 -12.25 21.68 26.97
CA GLN A 541 -10.88 21.73 27.50
C GLN A 541 -10.01 20.53 27.06
N SER A 542 -10.61 19.37 26.80
CA SER A 542 -9.93 18.18 26.25
C SER A 542 -9.33 18.36 24.85
N PHE A 543 -9.80 19.32 24.06
CA PHE A 543 -9.23 19.68 22.76
C PHE A 543 -8.18 20.80 22.84
N VAL A 544 -8.02 21.43 24.02
CA VAL A 544 -7.13 22.57 24.22
C VAL A 544 -5.86 22.16 24.99
N CYS A 545 -5.99 21.45 26.11
CA CYS A 545 -4.86 21.08 26.95
C CYS A 545 -3.86 20.13 26.26
N ASN A 546 -2.57 20.43 26.37
CA ASN A 546 -1.44 19.79 25.68
C ASN A 546 -1.52 19.88 24.15
N THR A 547 -2.13 20.95 23.60
CA THR A 547 -2.23 21.18 22.15
C THR A 547 -1.76 22.58 21.76
N HIS A 548 -1.57 22.82 20.46
CA HIS A 548 -1.25 24.14 19.90
C HIS A 548 -2.43 25.16 19.94
N TYR A 549 -3.44 24.92 20.79
CA TYR A 549 -4.52 25.85 21.11
C TYR A 549 -4.40 26.46 22.51
N GLU A 550 -3.40 26.09 23.29
CA GLU A 550 -3.02 26.82 24.50
C GLU A 550 -2.64 28.27 24.17
N GLU A 551 -3.00 29.22 25.05
CA GLU A 551 -3.02 30.67 24.78
C GLU A 551 -1.71 31.19 24.17
N GLU A 552 -0.56 30.88 24.81
CA GLU A 552 0.76 31.32 24.35
C GLU A 552 1.10 30.81 22.94
N GLU A 553 0.84 29.53 22.68
CA GLU A 553 1.19 28.86 21.40
C GLU A 553 0.21 29.24 20.29
N MET A 554 -1.07 29.43 20.60
CA MET A 554 -2.09 29.92 19.67
C MET A 554 -1.78 31.36 19.23
N CYS A 555 -1.53 32.27 20.19
CA CYS A 555 -1.12 33.64 19.92
C CYS A 555 0.15 33.69 19.06
N ARG A 556 1.18 32.91 19.42
CA ARG A 556 2.43 32.81 18.65
C ARG A 556 2.18 32.37 17.21
N ARG A 557 1.39 31.30 17.00
CA ARG A 557 1.07 30.77 15.67
C ARG A 557 0.23 31.73 14.82
N LEU A 558 -0.65 32.52 15.45
CA LEU A 558 -1.50 33.49 14.76
C LEU A 558 -0.69 34.70 14.29
N VAL A 559 0.18 35.25 15.15
CA VAL A 559 1.15 36.31 14.77
C VAL A 559 2.11 35.81 13.69
N GLU A 560 2.66 34.61 13.85
CA GLU A 560 3.48 33.96 12.81
C GLU A 560 2.73 33.78 11.48
N PHE A 561 1.43 33.52 11.51
CA PHE A 561 0.60 33.40 10.31
C PHE A 561 0.38 34.77 9.64
N ARG A 562 -0.02 35.80 10.40
CA ARG A 562 -0.26 37.16 9.86
C ARG A 562 1.02 37.79 9.28
N ASN A 563 2.16 37.59 9.93
CA ASN A 563 3.45 38.11 9.45
C ASN A 563 3.94 37.43 8.16
N ARG A 564 3.57 36.17 7.91
CA ARG A 564 3.88 35.46 6.65
C ARG A 564 2.86 35.79 5.55
N ASN A 565 1.61 36.01 5.92
CA ASN A 565 0.51 36.28 4.99
C ASN A 565 0.26 37.78 4.85
N THR A 566 1.22 38.46 4.21
CA THR A 566 1.11 39.84 3.74
C THR A 566 0.80 39.88 2.23
N GLU A 567 0.43 41.05 1.72
CA GLU A 567 0.11 41.28 0.30
C GLU A 567 1.25 40.85 -0.66
N ASP A 568 2.51 40.84 -0.20
CA ASP A 568 3.70 40.54 -1.00
C ASP A 568 4.34 39.14 -0.75
N ASN A 569 3.89 38.36 0.25
CA ASN A 569 4.60 37.13 0.70
C ASN A 569 3.69 35.89 0.86
N THR A 570 2.37 36.06 0.70
CA THR A 570 1.39 34.97 0.85
C THR A 570 1.57 33.91 -0.24
N CYS A 571 1.50 32.61 0.11
CA CYS A 571 1.62 31.52 -0.87
C CYS A 571 0.55 31.55 -1.99
N LEU A 572 -0.61 32.17 -1.73
CA LEU A 572 -1.67 32.42 -2.72
C LEU A 572 -1.20 33.23 -3.94
N ILE A 573 -0.21 34.12 -3.79
CA ILE A 573 0.31 34.96 -4.88
C ILE A 573 0.87 34.09 -6.00
N TYR A 574 1.61 33.02 -5.66
CA TYR A 574 2.17 32.09 -6.65
C TYR A 574 1.08 31.29 -7.38
N TYR A 575 -0.05 31.00 -6.72
CA TYR A 575 -1.18 30.33 -7.35
C TYR A 575 -1.96 31.29 -8.28
N ASP A 576 -2.06 32.58 -7.92
CA ASP A 576 -2.67 33.64 -8.75
C ASP A 576 -1.81 33.96 -9.99
N GLU A 577 -0.47 34.04 -9.84
CA GLU A 577 0.50 34.19 -10.93
C GLU A 577 0.40 33.06 -11.99
N LEU A 578 -0.04 31.88 -11.58
CA LEU A 578 -0.22 30.70 -12.43
C LEU A 578 -1.69 30.46 -12.83
N GLU A 579 -2.57 31.43 -12.59
CA GLU A 579 -4.02 31.40 -12.87
C GLU A 579 -4.75 30.17 -12.28
N VAL A 580 -4.25 29.61 -11.17
CA VAL A 580 -4.84 28.43 -10.52
C VAL A 580 -6.15 28.84 -9.84
N PRO A 581 -7.28 28.14 -10.09
CA PRO A 581 -8.57 28.50 -9.51
C PRO A 581 -8.55 28.58 -7.97
N MET A 582 -8.74 29.78 -7.43
CA MET A 582 -8.76 30.03 -5.99
C MET A 582 -10.02 30.75 -5.52
N LYS A 583 -10.47 30.44 -4.29
CA LYS A 583 -11.58 31.16 -3.63
C LYS A 583 -11.28 31.38 -2.16
N VAL A 584 -11.52 32.62 -1.71
CA VAL A 584 -11.46 33.01 -0.29
C VAL A 584 -12.84 32.85 0.33
N TYR A 585 -12.91 32.22 1.50
CA TYR A 585 -14.11 31.98 2.28
C TYR A 585 -13.97 32.68 3.63
N ASN A 586 -14.75 33.74 3.87
CA ASN A 586 -14.88 34.31 5.20
C ASN A 586 -15.67 33.34 6.09
N ILE A 587 -15.11 32.95 7.24
CA ILE A 587 -15.73 32.02 8.21
C ILE A 587 -16.27 32.74 9.47
N GLU A 588 -16.24 34.06 9.52
CA GLU A 588 -16.88 34.84 10.59
C GLU A 588 -18.40 34.66 10.55
N GLY A 589 -19.00 34.49 11.73
CA GLY A 589 -20.42 34.16 11.86
C GLY A 589 -20.75 32.67 11.72
N MET A 590 -19.78 31.81 11.37
CA MET A 590 -19.98 30.36 11.31
C MET A 590 -20.04 29.74 12.71
N HIS A 591 -21.19 29.90 13.37
CA HIS A 591 -21.44 29.44 14.73
C HIS A 591 -21.76 27.93 14.81
N ASP A 592 -22.22 27.32 13.70
CA ASP A 592 -22.64 25.92 13.62
C ASP A 592 -21.92 25.11 12.54
N ASP A 593 -21.87 23.79 12.73
CA ASP A 593 -21.36 22.79 11.76
C ASP A 593 -22.05 22.87 10.37
N LEU A 594 -23.27 23.40 10.33
CA LEU A 594 -24.04 23.69 9.11
C LEU A 594 -23.33 24.67 8.17
N GLU A 595 -22.58 25.64 8.68
CA GLU A 595 -21.98 26.68 7.83
C GLU A 595 -20.63 26.23 7.24
N LEU A 596 -19.84 25.47 8.01
CA LEU A 596 -18.70 24.72 7.45
C LEU A 596 -19.15 23.73 6.37
N THR A 597 -20.36 23.18 6.50
CA THR A 597 -20.98 22.32 5.48
C THR A 597 -21.37 23.09 4.21
N ARG A 598 -21.71 24.39 4.30
CA ARG A 598 -21.87 25.24 3.10
C ARG A 598 -20.55 25.43 2.38
N THR A 599 -19.48 25.82 3.08
CA THR A 599 -18.12 25.94 2.49
C THR A 599 -17.66 24.64 1.82
N PHE A 600 -17.91 23.50 2.47
CA PHE A 600 -17.63 22.18 1.91
C PHE A 600 -18.44 21.90 0.62
N ASN A 601 -19.74 22.19 0.61
CA ASN A 601 -20.59 22.03 -0.57
C ASN A 601 -20.20 22.98 -1.72
N ASP A 602 -19.83 24.22 -1.42
CA ASP A 602 -19.31 25.20 -2.38
C ASP A 602 -18.04 24.67 -3.07
N ILE A 603 -17.08 24.12 -2.31
CA ILE A 603 -15.86 23.53 -2.85
C ILE A 603 -16.21 22.33 -3.76
N ILE A 604 -17.16 21.49 -3.34
CA ILE A 604 -17.63 20.36 -4.16
C ILE A 604 -18.30 20.84 -5.46
N GLN A 605 -19.03 21.96 -5.45
CA GLN A 605 -19.63 22.52 -6.66
C GLN A 605 -18.58 23.05 -7.64
N GLN A 606 -17.45 23.57 -7.17
CA GLN A 606 -16.36 24.04 -8.05
C GLN A 606 -15.57 22.87 -8.66
N ILE A 607 -15.26 21.84 -7.88
CA ILE A 607 -14.44 20.69 -8.32
C ILE A 607 -15.29 19.65 -9.07
N GLY A 608 -16.56 19.49 -8.69
CA GLY A 608 -17.47 18.47 -9.19
C GLY A 608 -17.44 17.17 -8.38
N LEU A 609 -18.07 16.12 -8.96
CA LEU A 609 -18.23 14.81 -8.34
C LEU A 609 -16.89 14.07 -8.13
N PRO A 610 -16.79 13.14 -7.16
CA PRO A 610 -15.63 12.29 -7.00
C PRO A 610 -15.25 11.51 -8.26
N ARG A 611 -13.95 11.46 -8.56
CA ARG A 611 -13.35 10.88 -9.78
C ARG A 611 -12.46 9.68 -9.46
N ASN A 612 -12.83 8.90 -8.45
CA ASN A 612 -12.06 7.78 -7.90
C ASN A 612 -13.00 6.65 -7.45
N TYR A 613 -12.49 5.42 -7.31
CA TYR A 613 -13.27 4.28 -6.83
C TYR A 613 -13.78 4.47 -5.40
N ASP A 614 -14.95 3.90 -5.12
CA ASP A 614 -15.39 3.67 -3.74
C ASP A 614 -14.44 2.71 -3.01
N PRO A 615 -14.15 2.94 -1.70
CA PRO A 615 -13.45 1.98 -0.87
C PRO A 615 -14.24 0.68 -0.87
N THR A 616 -13.71 -0.30 -1.60
CA THR A 616 -14.28 -1.64 -1.59
C THR A 616 -13.86 -2.26 -0.26
N ALA A 617 -14.79 -2.86 0.49
CA ALA A 617 -14.55 -3.31 1.87
C ALA A 617 -13.27 -4.18 2.07
N HIS A 618 -12.80 -4.84 1.01
CA HIS A 618 -11.53 -5.58 0.98
C HIS A 618 -10.28 -4.70 1.13
N ILE A 619 -10.29 -3.49 0.57
CA ILE A 619 -9.18 -2.52 0.68
C ILE A 619 -9.20 -1.85 2.05
N ASP A 620 -10.38 -1.60 2.63
CA ASP A 620 -10.50 -1.21 4.04
C ASP A 620 -10.06 -2.35 4.99
N LEU A 621 -10.30 -3.61 4.62
CA LEU A 621 -9.74 -4.76 5.33
C LEU A 621 -8.21 -4.77 5.27
N ILE A 622 -7.59 -4.68 4.08
CA ILE A 622 -6.12 -4.61 3.91
C ILE A 622 -5.53 -3.38 4.62
N ALA A 623 -6.14 -2.20 4.47
CA ALA A 623 -5.68 -0.97 5.10
C ALA A 623 -5.83 -1.02 6.63
N SER A 624 -6.95 -1.54 7.14
CA SER A 624 -7.14 -1.72 8.58
C SER A 624 -6.26 -2.85 9.15
N GLU A 625 -5.93 -3.89 8.38
CA GLU A 625 -4.95 -4.90 8.76
C GLU A 625 -3.53 -4.33 8.80
N LYS A 626 -3.15 -3.51 7.82
CA LYS A 626 -1.88 -2.76 7.82
C LYS A 626 -1.81 -1.76 8.98
N GLN A 627 -2.92 -1.09 9.31
CA GLN A 627 -3.01 -0.19 10.45
C GLN A 627 -2.96 -0.94 11.79
N LYS A 628 -3.64 -2.10 11.91
CA LYS A 628 -3.57 -2.99 13.07
C LYS A 628 -2.19 -3.64 13.24
N SER A 629 -1.51 -4.01 12.15
CA SER A 629 -0.16 -4.60 12.22
C SER A 629 0.88 -3.54 12.57
N ALA A 630 0.79 -2.33 11.99
CA ALA A 630 1.61 -1.18 12.37
C ALA A 630 1.38 -0.76 13.83
N GLN A 631 0.13 -0.73 14.30
CA GLN A 631 -0.19 -0.48 15.71
C GLN A 631 0.39 -1.56 16.63
N LYS A 632 0.20 -2.85 16.34
CA LYS A 632 0.80 -3.95 17.10
C LYS A 632 2.33 -3.91 17.13
N HIS A 633 2.96 -3.54 16.01
CA HIS A 633 4.41 -3.39 15.92
C HIS A 633 4.90 -2.20 16.77
N MET A 634 4.28 -1.02 16.60
CA MET A 634 4.52 0.18 17.41
C MET A 634 4.34 -0.10 18.92
N GLU A 635 3.31 -0.85 19.29
CA GLU A 635 3.01 -1.20 20.68
C GLU A 635 4.01 -2.22 21.25
N SER A 636 4.42 -3.22 20.46
CA SER A 636 5.51 -4.15 20.82
C SER A 636 6.86 -3.44 20.99
N VAL A 637 7.20 -2.48 20.11
CA VAL A 637 8.41 -1.65 20.23
C VAL A 637 8.35 -0.79 21.48
N LYS A 638 7.21 -0.12 21.76
CA LYS A 638 7.00 0.65 22.99
C LYS A 638 7.08 -0.22 24.25
N GLN A 639 6.60 -1.45 24.20
CA GLN A 639 6.67 -2.38 25.32
C GLN A 639 8.11 -2.84 25.58
N LYS A 640 8.86 -3.26 24.55
CA LYS A 640 10.29 -3.59 24.68
C LYS A 640 11.12 -2.40 25.20
N ALA A 641 10.81 -1.18 24.76
CA ALA A 641 11.46 0.03 25.28
C ALA A 641 11.15 0.28 26.77
N ARG A 642 9.92 0.02 27.22
CA ARG A 642 9.54 0.09 28.64
C ARG A 642 10.25 -0.98 29.47
N GLU A 643 10.27 -2.22 29.00
CA GLU A 643 10.96 -3.35 29.64
C GLU A 643 12.46 -3.06 29.79
N MET A 644 13.12 -2.60 28.74
CA MET A 644 14.55 -2.21 28.78
C MET A 644 14.81 -1.03 29.73
N MET A 645 13.93 -0.03 29.77
CA MET A 645 14.03 1.10 30.71
C MET A 645 13.79 0.69 32.17
N GLN A 646 12.95 -0.32 32.40
CA GLN A 646 12.70 -0.86 33.73
C GLN A 646 13.86 -1.76 34.19
N GLU A 647 14.38 -2.65 33.34
CA GLU A 647 15.56 -3.46 33.64
C GLU A 647 16.78 -2.57 33.94
N ARG A 648 16.99 -1.49 33.17
CA ARG A 648 18.05 -0.50 33.42
C ARG A 648 17.89 0.19 34.78
N ARG A 649 16.65 0.41 35.24
CA ARG A 649 16.35 0.99 36.55
C ARG A 649 16.65 -0.01 37.67
N GLU A 650 16.11 -1.22 37.59
CA GLU A 650 16.32 -2.30 38.57
C GLU A 650 17.81 -2.64 38.71
N ARG A 651 18.56 -2.71 37.60
CA ARG A 651 20.01 -2.93 37.60
C ARG A 651 20.78 -1.78 38.28
N MET A 652 20.32 -0.54 38.09
CA MET A 652 20.93 0.65 38.72
C MET A 652 20.60 0.75 40.21
N GLU A 653 19.38 0.41 40.62
CA GLU A 653 18.98 0.32 42.03
C GLU A 653 19.75 -0.80 42.76
N HIS A 654 19.90 -1.97 42.12
CA HIS A 654 20.70 -3.08 42.67
C HIS A 654 22.19 -2.71 42.80
N TRP A 655 22.77 -2.04 41.79
CA TRP A 655 24.15 -1.56 41.85
C TRP A 655 24.34 -0.49 42.93
N MET A 656 23.40 0.46 43.07
CA MET A 656 23.43 1.44 44.17
C MET A 656 23.37 0.75 45.54
N PHE A 657 22.53 -0.27 45.71
CA PHE A 657 22.44 -1.04 46.95
C PHE A 657 23.77 -1.73 47.30
N LEU A 658 24.36 -2.46 46.35
CA LEU A 658 25.65 -3.15 46.54
C LEU A 658 26.77 -2.15 46.90
N LYS A 659 26.85 -1.05 46.15
CA LYS A 659 27.89 -0.02 46.38
C LYS A 659 27.74 0.69 47.72
N ASN A 660 26.51 0.89 48.20
CA ASN A 660 26.28 1.49 49.52
C ASN A 660 26.63 0.50 50.65
N GLN A 661 26.42 -0.80 50.45
CA GLN A 661 26.85 -1.85 51.37
C GLN A 661 28.38 -1.98 51.42
N GLU A 662 29.06 -1.92 50.28
CA GLU A 662 30.53 -1.90 50.18
C GLU A 662 31.09 -0.71 50.98
N LYS A 663 30.57 0.49 50.75
CA LYS A 663 30.97 1.69 51.49
C LYS A 663 30.74 1.57 53.02
N GLU A 664 29.63 0.99 53.45
CA GLU A 664 29.35 0.79 54.88
C GLU A 664 30.35 -0.20 55.51
N MET A 665 30.82 -1.20 54.75
CA MET A 665 31.86 -2.14 55.19
C MET A 665 33.25 -1.48 55.25
N GLU A 666 33.60 -0.63 54.27
CA GLU A 666 34.82 0.19 54.30
C GLU A 666 34.84 1.14 55.51
N GLU A 667 33.75 1.88 55.76
CA GLU A 667 33.64 2.80 56.91
C GLU A 667 33.80 2.06 58.25
N LYS A 668 33.25 0.83 58.38
CA LYS A 668 33.44 -0.02 59.56
C LYS A 668 34.88 -0.52 59.70
N ALA A 669 35.53 -0.94 58.61
CA ALA A 669 36.91 -1.37 58.62
C ALA A 669 37.87 -0.23 59.01
N LEU A 670 37.67 0.97 58.44
CA LEU A 670 38.41 2.17 58.80
C LEU A 670 38.19 2.57 60.27
N ALA A 671 36.97 2.46 60.79
CA ALA A 671 36.68 2.73 62.20
C ALA A 671 37.41 1.75 63.15
N LEU A 672 37.50 0.47 62.78
CA LEU A 672 38.27 -0.55 63.52
C LEU A 672 39.78 -0.28 63.47
N LEU A 673 40.33 0.01 62.30
CA LEU A 673 41.75 0.38 62.11
C LEU A 673 42.11 1.67 62.86
N ALA A 674 41.17 2.61 63.02
CA ALA A 674 41.35 3.82 63.81
C ALA A 674 41.24 3.60 65.34
N MET A 675 40.77 2.43 65.83
CA MET A 675 40.59 2.19 67.27
C MET A 675 41.89 2.29 68.09
N PRO A 676 43.03 1.68 67.69
CA PRO A 676 44.27 1.77 68.46
C PRO A 676 44.77 3.21 68.59
N LEU A 677 44.76 3.97 67.48
CA LEU A 677 45.16 5.38 67.46
C LEU A 677 44.23 6.25 68.32
N ARG A 678 42.91 6.05 68.20
CA ARG A 678 41.92 6.75 69.03
C ARG A 678 42.06 6.40 70.51
N HIS A 679 42.35 5.15 70.85
CA HIS A 679 42.58 4.72 72.23
C HIS A 679 43.88 5.30 72.79
N TYR A 680 44.95 5.35 71.99
CA TYR A 680 46.21 6.01 72.37
C TYR A 680 46.01 7.51 72.62
N LEU A 681 45.37 8.21 71.68
CA LEU A 681 45.00 9.63 71.82
C LEU A 681 44.19 9.86 73.10
N MET A 682 43.09 9.14 73.30
CA MET A 682 42.21 9.30 74.46
C MET A 682 42.88 8.98 75.81
N LYS A 683 43.86 8.07 75.83
CA LYS A 683 44.50 7.58 77.06
C LYS A 683 45.75 8.37 77.45
N TYR A 684 46.55 8.81 76.49
CA TYR A 684 47.86 9.43 76.74
C TYR A 684 47.92 10.91 76.38
N ILE A 685 47.29 11.33 75.27
CA ILE A 685 47.40 12.71 74.76
C ILE A 685 46.28 13.60 75.30
N PHE A 686 45.02 13.19 75.17
CA PHE A 686 43.86 13.97 75.59
C PHE A 686 43.88 14.37 77.08
N PRO A 687 44.25 13.51 78.06
CA PRO A 687 44.24 13.90 79.46
C PRO A 687 45.26 15.00 79.81
N THR A 688 46.37 15.07 79.06
CA THR A 688 47.42 16.09 79.26
C THR A 688 47.10 17.35 78.46
N LEU A 689 46.67 17.21 77.20
CA LEU A 689 46.24 18.31 76.34
C LEU A 689 45.01 19.05 76.89
N THR A 690 44.03 18.34 77.43
CA THR A 690 42.85 18.96 78.06
C THR A 690 43.24 19.75 79.31
N ARG A 691 44.18 19.24 80.13
CA ARG A 691 44.69 19.97 81.29
C ARG A 691 45.47 21.22 80.88
N GLY A 692 46.31 21.14 79.85
CA GLY A 692 47.02 22.29 79.29
C GLY A 692 46.08 23.36 78.74
N LEU A 693 45.08 22.96 77.95
CA LEU A 693 44.06 23.88 77.42
C LEU A 693 43.24 24.56 78.54
N VAL A 694 42.93 23.84 79.63
CA VAL A 694 42.25 24.41 80.81
C VAL A 694 43.15 25.40 81.56
N GLU A 695 44.45 25.14 81.70
CA GLU A 695 45.39 26.09 82.30
C GLU A 695 45.62 27.33 81.42
N VAL A 696 45.76 27.18 80.10
CA VAL A 696 45.81 28.31 79.14
C VAL A 696 44.56 29.18 79.28
N ALA A 697 43.37 28.57 79.34
CA ALA A 697 42.11 29.28 79.51
C ALA A 697 41.98 29.99 80.87
N ARG A 698 42.65 29.49 81.91
CA ARG A 698 42.68 30.08 83.27
C ARG A 698 43.69 31.23 83.39
N VAL A 699 44.89 31.06 82.84
CA VAL A 699 46.00 32.02 82.96
C VAL A 699 45.89 33.17 81.94
N ARG A 700 45.32 32.90 80.75
CA ARG A 700 45.20 33.87 79.63
C ARG A 700 46.52 34.60 79.32
N PRO A 701 47.59 33.87 78.97
CA PRO A 701 48.84 34.48 78.49
C PRO A 701 48.61 35.25 77.17
N GLU A 702 49.52 36.18 76.85
CA GLU A 702 49.45 36.96 75.60
C GLU A 702 49.59 36.09 74.34
N ASP A 703 50.43 35.05 74.39
CA ASP A 703 50.43 33.96 73.40
C ASP A 703 49.92 32.65 74.04
N PRO A 704 48.71 32.17 73.69
CA PRO A 704 48.16 30.92 74.20
C PRO A 704 48.72 29.67 73.52
N VAL A 705 49.35 29.78 72.34
CA VAL A 705 49.88 28.66 71.57
C VAL A 705 51.26 28.27 72.10
N ASP A 706 52.16 29.24 72.23
CA ASP A 706 53.50 28.99 72.80
C ASP A 706 53.42 28.54 74.26
N TYR A 707 52.51 29.13 75.05
CA TYR A 707 52.27 28.69 76.44
C TYR A 707 51.73 27.26 76.52
N LEU A 708 50.84 26.85 75.61
CA LEU A 708 50.36 25.47 75.54
C LEU A 708 51.48 24.52 75.12
N ALA A 709 52.32 24.91 74.17
CA ALA A 709 53.49 24.14 73.74
C ALA A 709 54.47 23.93 74.92
N GLU A 710 54.85 25.00 75.63
CA GLU A 710 55.66 24.91 76.86
C GLU A 710 55.05 23.99 77.92
N TYR A 711 53.73 24.06 78.14
CA TYR A 711 53.03 23.20 79.09
C TYR A 711 53.12 21.73 78.69
N LEU A 712 52.88 21.42 77.42
CA LEU A 712 52.97 20.06 76.87
C LEU A 712 54.40 19.52 76.88
N PHE A 713 55.41 20.36 76.64
CA PHE A 713 56.81 19.99 76.75
C PHE A 713 57.24 19.70 78.20
N LYS A 714 56.70 20.44 79.19
CA LYS A 714 56.97 20.20 80.63
C LYS A 714 56.34 18.90 81.15
N GLU A 715 55.16 18.52 80.65
CA GLU A 715 54.46 17.29 81.02
C GLU A 715 54.90 16.05 80.18
N ASN A 716 55.93 16.16 79.32
CA ASN A 716 56.43 15.05 78.51
C ASN A 716 57.32 14.09 79.34
N PRO A 717 56.93 12.81 79.51
CA PRO A 717 57.61 11.89 80.44
C PRO A 717 59.03 11.44 80.02
N GLU A 718 59.48 11.65 78.77
CA GLU A 718 60.79 11.15 78.33
C GLU A 718 61.96 12.14 78.45
N GLY A 719 61.69 13.44 78.63
CA GLY A 719 62.71 14.45 78.97
C GLY A 719 63.91 14.59 78.02
N LYS A 720 63.80 14.16 76.76
CA LYS A 720 64.89 14.17 75.76
C LYS A 720 64.44 14.81 74.45
N MET A 721 64.89 16.04 74.21
CA MET A 721 64.97 16.65 72.89
C MET A 721 66.40 17.20 72.72
N PHE A 722 66.89 17.22 71.47
CA PHE A 722 68.30 17.42 71.09
C PHE A 722 69.25 16.24 71.36
N ARG A 723 69.14 15.21 70.50
CA ARG A 723 70.32 14.45 70.02
C ARG A 723 70.28 14.35 68.49
N PRO A 724 71.43 14.37 67.79
CA PRO A 724 71.49 14.56 66.33
C PRO A 724 71.37 13.27 65.52
N ASP A 725 71.03 12.14 66.16
CA ASP A 725 71.12 10.80 65.55
C ASP A 725 69.73 10.24 65.17
N TYR A 726 68.74 11.11 64.96
CA TYR A 726 67.34 10.70 64.71
C TYR A 726 67.04 10.33 63.24
N ASP A 727 67.97 10.60 62.32
CA ASP A 727 67.81 10.36 60.88
C ASP A 727 67.80 8.84 60.55
N ASN A 728 68.40 8.00 61.40
CA ASN A 728 68.46 6.54 61.17
C ASN A 728 67.15 5.78 61.47
N VAL A 729 66.20 6.40 62.21
CA VAL A 729 64.90 5.75 62.51
C VAL A 729 63.95 5.83 61.31
N GLU A 730 64.15 6.81 60.42
CA GLU A 730 63.39 6.93 59.18
C GLU A 730 63.79 5.85 58.15
N GLU A 731 65.06 5.43 58.13
CA GLU A 731 65.49 4.25 57.36
C GLU A 731 64.89 2.94 57.93
N GLU A 732 64.97 2.69 59.24
CA GLU A 732 64.34 1.49 59.85
C GLU A 732 62.82 1.43 59.60
N LEU A 733 62.12 2.56 59.65
CA LEU A 733 60.68 2.62 59.34
C LEU A 733 60.39 2.40 57.85
N THR A 734 61.22 2.89 56.94
CA THR A 734 61.04 2.64 55.49
C THR A 734 61.46 1.24 55.06
N GLU A 735 62.32 0.54 55.80
CA GLU A 735 62.55 -0.90 55.62
C GLU A 735 61.40 -1.75 56.18
N ALA A 736 60.88 -1.43 57.37
CA ALA A 736 59.72 -2.12 57.94
C ALA A 736 58.45 -2.01 57.06
N VAL A 737 58.27 -0.90 56.35
CA VAL A 737 57.18 -0.72 55.38
C VAL A 737 57.38 -1.51 54.07
N LYS A 738 58.62 -1.90 53.72
CA LYS A 738 58.88 -2.80 52.58
C LYS A 738 58.64 -4.27 52.89
N GLU A 739 58.66 -4.67 54.17
CA GLU A 739 58.42 -6.06 54.59
C GLU A 739 56.92 -6.42 54.64
N TYR A 740 56.04 -5.42 54.73
CA TYR A 740 54.59 -5.60 54.59
C TYR A 740 54.12 -5.21 53.18
N ASP A 741 53.95 -6.24 52.35
CA ASP A 741 53.57 -6.13 50.93
C ASP A 741 52.10 -5.66 50.76
N ILE A 742 51.87 -4.35 50.91
CA ILE A 742 50.57 -3.70 50.71
C ILE A 742 50.47 -3.28 49.23
N PRO A 743 49.52 -3.85 48.44
CA PRO A 743 49.38 -3.48 47.03
C PRO A 743 48.81 -2.07 46.88
N VAL A 744 49.69 -1.11 46.59
CA VAL A 744 49.32 0.27 46.25
C VAL A 744 48.84 0.32 44.79
N TYR A 745 47.53 0.44 44.58
CA TYR A 745 47.02 0.92 43.29
C TYR A 745 47.44 2.38 43.10
N GLY A 746 48.28 2.63 42.09
CA GLY A 746 48.98 3.89 41.91
C GLY A 746 48.07 5.07 41.60
N THR A 747 48.11 6.10 42.46
CA THR A 747 47.62 7.44 42.14
C THR A 747 48.66 8.18 41.31
N ALA A 748 48.45 8.25 39.99
CA ALA A 748 49.26 9.12 39.13
C ALA A 748 48.92 10.59 39.40
N ARG A 749 49.91 11.38 39.85
CA ARG A 749 49.80 12.85 39.91
C ARG A 749 49.87 13.43 38.49
N GLY A 750 48.83 14.14 38.08
CA GLY A 750 48.82 15.03 36.91
C GLY A 750 48.39 16.44 37.32
N SER A 751 49.03 17.47 36.75
CA SER A 751 48.85 18.87 37.15
C SER A 751 47.44 19.39 36.93
N ARG A 752 47.06 20.41 37.71
CA ARG A 752 46.04 21.38 37.30
C ARG A 752 46.56 22.12 36.07
N ASP A 753 45.81 22.08 34.97
CA ASP A 753 45.48 23.28 34.19
C ASP A 753 44.34 22.98 33.18
N ASN A 754 43.43 23.96 33.08
CA ASN A 754 42.42 24.20 32.04
C ASN A 754 41.33 23.17 31.66
N VAL A 755 40.08 23.60 31.97
CA VAL A 755 38.92 23.74 31.05
C VAL A 755 38.31 22.48 30.42
N SER A 756 37.10 22.18 30.90
CA SER A 756 35.91 21.74 30.17
C SER A 756 36.08 20.89 28.90
N LYS A 757 35.71 19.60 28.99
CA LYS A 757 35.13 18.87 27.86
C LYS A 757 34.17 17.76 28.30
N THR A 758 33.20 17.54 27.43
CA THR A 758 32.08 16.59 27.51
C THR A 758 32.53 15.13 27.51
N TYR A 759 31.80 14.27 28.22
CA TYR A 759 31.89 12.81 28.01
C TYR A 759 31.16 12.43 26.71
N SER A 760 31.91 12.06 25.67
CA SER A 760 31.51 10.94 24.81
C SER A 760 32.12 9.66 25.38
N MET A 761 31.47 8.51 25.14
CA MET A 761 32.11 7.21 25.29
C MET A 761 32.09 6.54 23.93
N ASP A 762 33.26 6.43 23.30
CA ASP A 762 33.42 5.74 22.03
C ASP A 762 33.34 4.22 22.26
N GLU A 763 32.56 3.51 21.43
CA GLU A 763 32.34 2.06 21.53
C GLU A 763 33.50 1.20 20.97
N SER A 764 34.73 1.73 20.92
CA SER A 764 35.87 1.08 20.24
C SER A 764 36.81 0.25 21.13
N VAL A 765 36.51 0.08 22.43
CA VAL A 765 37.39 -0.64 23.39
C VAL A 765 36.84 -2.01 23.82
N VAL A 766 35.66 -2.42 23.32
CA VAL A 766 35.04 -3.72 23.67
C VAL A 766 35.62 -4.89 22.84
N ALA A 767 36.32 -4.61 21.74
CA ALA A 767 36.83 -5.62 20.81
C ALA A 767 38.00 -6.46 21.37
N ASP A 768 38.93 -5.86 22.12
CA ASP A 768 40.14 -6.55 22.61
C ASP A 768 39.94 -7.36 23.91
N ALA A 769 38.74 -7.31 24.52
CA ALA A 769 38.44 -8.03 25.76
C ALA A 769 37.80 -9.42 25.56
N VAL A 770 37.38 -9.77 24.34
CA VAL A 770 36.67 -11.03 24.04
C VAL A 770 37.59 -12.12 23.45
N SER A 771 38.80 -11.76 23.02
CA SER A 771 39.79 -12.68 22.41
C SER A 771 40.56 -13.57 23.41
N ASN A 772 40.49 -13.30 24.71
CA ASN A 772 41.34 -13.94 25.74
C ASN A 772 40.64 -14.96 26.66
N VAL A 773 39.44 -15.45 26.32
CA VAL A 773 38.73 -16.50 27.09
C VAL A 773 38.79 -17.88 26.42
N SER A 774 39.39 -17.98 25.22
CA SER A 774 39.50 -19.21 24.42
C SER A 774 40.66 -20.15 24.78
N GLU A 775 41.68 -19.73 25.55
CA GLU A 775 42.92 -20.52 25.73
C GLU A 775 43.03 -21.37 27.02
N VAL A 776 42.03 -21.37 27.91
CA VAL A 776 42.13 -22.07 29.22
C VAL A 776 41.27 -23.35 29.33
N LYS A 777 40.52 -23.73 28.28
CA LYS A 777 39.70 -24.97 28.27
C LYS A 777 40.31 -26.19 27.57
N GLU A 778 41.58 -26.14 27.16
CA GLU A 778 42.24 -27.27 26.46
C GLU A 778 43.22 -28.10 27.32
N LYS A 779 43.29 -27.88 28.64
CA LYS A 779 44.19 -28.64 29.54
C LYS A 779 43.51 -29.22 30.79
N CYS A 780 42.42 -29.98 30.62
CA CYS A 780 42.05 -30.99 31.62
C CYS A 780 41.29 -32.20 31.04
N SER A 781 41.79 -32.79 29.95
CA SER A 781 41.27 -34.05 29.40
C SER A 781 42.38 -35.08 29.20
N ARG A 782 42.69 -35.85 30.25
CA ARG A 782 43.38 -37.15 30.13
C ARG A 782 43.03 -38.10 31.28
N VAL A 783 42.32 -39.18 30.93
CA VAL A 783 42.52 -40.58 31.42
C VAL A 783 42.12 -40.82 32.90
N THR A 784 41.27 -41.80 33.29
CA THR A 784 40.90 -43.13 32.73
C THR A 784 39.49 -43.53 33.24
N MET A 785 38.58 -44.09 32.41
CA MET A 785 38.09 -45.51 32.37
C MET A 785 37.39 -46.02 33.66
N VAL A 786 36.26 -46.74 33.68
CA VAL A 786 35.74 -47.91 32.91
C VAL A 786 34.17 -47.85 32.98
N SER A 787 33.28 -48.38 32.11
CA SER A 787 33.27 -49.50 31.13
C SER A 787 32.36 -49.23 29.89
N LYS A 788 32.59 -49.97 28.80
CA LYS A 788 31.73 -50.09 27.60
C LYS A 788 30.65 -51.19 27.81
N SER A 789 29.47 -51.14 27.17
CA SER A 789 29.25 -51.67 25.79
C SER A 789 27.82 -51.29 25.29
N THR A 790 27.64 -50.73 24.07
CA THR A 790 27.44 -51.42 22.75
C THR A 790 26.00 -51.94 22.56
N THR A 791 25.16 -51.62 21.54
CA THR A 791 25.22 -50.75 20.33
C THR A 791 23.83 -50.67 19.65
N ARG A 792 23.60 -49.64 18.82
CA ARG A 792 22.74 -49.62 17.59
C ARG A 792 21.22 -49.85 17.80
N SER A 793 20.29 -49.44 16.91
CA SER A 793 20.18 -48.41 15.85
C SER A 793 18.83 -48.67 15.15
N ILE A 794 18.14 -47.69 14.54
CA ILE A 794 17.24 -47.92 13.37
C ILE A 794 16.77 -46.61 12.73
N THR A 795 16.72 -46.59 11.41
CA THR A 795 15.90 -45.72 10.56
C THR A 795 14.91 -46.58 9.76
N ASP A 796 13.86 -45.94 9.25
CA ASP A 796 12.97 -46.38 8.15
C ASP A 796 12.12 -47.65 8.32
N TRP A 797 10.81 -47.54 8.02
CA TRP A 797 10.21 -48.18 6.83
C TRP A 797 8.74 -47.77 6.56
N GLN A 798 8.27 -48.03 5.34
CA GLN A 798 6.94 -47.67 4.82
C GLN A 798 5.84 -48.73 5.09
N LYS A 799 4.61 -48.40 4.63
CA LYS A 799 3.51 -49.27 4.13
C LYS A 799 2.40 -49.77 5.07
N SER A 800 1.25 -49.10 4.98
CA SER A 800 -0.06 -49.60 4.49
C SER A 800 -0.62 -50.99 4.88
N LYS A 801 -1.96 -51.01 5.10
CA LYS A 801 -2.90 -52.16 5.27
C LYS A 801 -2.88 -52.84 6.65
N LYS A 802 -4.00 -53.37 7.20
CA LYS A 802 -5.47 -53.19 7.00
C LYS A 802 -6.16 -53.99 8.13
N GLU A 803 -7.48 -53.85 8.26
CA GLU A 803 -8.43 -54.75 8.97
C GLU A 803 -8.58 -54.62 10.50
N GLU A 804 -9.85 -54.34 10.89
CA GLU A 804 -10.66 -55.03 11.91
C GLU A 804 -10.21 -55.03 13.40
N SER A 805 -11.08 -54.86 14.41
CA SER A 805 -12.55 -54.74 14.42
C SER A 805 -13.08 -54.09 15.72
N SER A 806 -14.37 -53.73 15.69
CA SER A 806 -15.28 -53.42 16.79
C SER A 806 -15.07 -54.21 18.11
N SER A 807 -15.36 -53.72 19.32
CA SER A 807 -16.71 -53.35 19.81
C SER A 807 -16.71 -53.08 21.33
N GLY A 808 -17.79 -52.49 21.88
CA GLY A 808 -18.02 -52.26 23.32
C GLY A 808 -18.01 -50.76 23.68
N SER A 809 -19.08 -50.08 24.11
CA SER A 809 -20.18 -50.42 25.03
C SER A 809 -19.66 -50.70 26.46
N CYS A 810 -20.17 -50.12 27.56
CA CYS A 810 -21.33 -49.24 27.74
C CYS A 810 -21.19 -48.37 29.03
N LYS A 811 -21.70 -47.12 28.94
CA LYS A 811 -22.55 -46.38 29.90
C LYS A 811 -22.50 -46.63 31.43
N CYS A 812 -22.52 -45.48 32.16
CA CYS A 812 -23.28 -45.21 33.40
C CYS A 812 -22.81 -45.92 34.70
N ASP A 813 -23.03 -45.42 35.93
CA ASP A 813 -23.60 -44.15 36.45
C ASP A 813 -23.24 -44.03 37.97
N ARG A 814 -23.35 -42.82 38.56
CA ARG A 814 -23.72 -42.54 40.00
C ARG A 814 -22.91 -43.17 41.17
N SER A 815 -22.81 -42.64 42.40
CA SER A 815 -23.08 -41.36 43.10
C SER A 815 -22.99 -41.62 44.63
N MET A 816 -22.79 -40.55 45.45
CA MET A 816 -23.11 -40.42 46.91
C MET A 816 -22.06 -40.91 47.95
N SER A 817 -21.88 -40.32 49.16
CA SER A 817 -22.34 -39.02 49.76
C SER A 817 -21.67 -38.75 51.15
N SER A 818 -21.84 -37.52 51.71
CA SER A 818 -21.78 -37.13 53.16
C SER A 818 -20.44 -37.24 53.96
N SER A 819 -20.08 -36.39 54.97
CA SER A 819 -20.70 -35.18 55.58
C SER A 819 -19.81 -34.46 56.65
N SER A 820 -19.77 -33.10 56.68
CA SER A 820 -19.67 -32.13 57.83
C SER A 820 -18.52 -32.22 58.91
N VAL A 821 -18.00 -31.20 59.64
CA VAL A 821 -18.56 -29.98 60.32
C VAL A 821 -17.47 -28.88 60.66
N SER A 822 -17.75 -27.57 60.44
CA SER A 822 -17.18 -26.34 61.11
C SER A 822 -15.65 -25.98 61.02
N SER A 823 -15.12 -24.75 61.20
CA SER A 823 -15.64 -23.40 61.60
C SER A 823 -14.71 -22.22 61.16
N SER A 824 -15.21 -20.96 61.26
CA SER A 824 -14.51 -19.64 61.37
C SER A 824 -14.00 -18.87 60.12
N THR A 825 -14.27 -17.55 60.15
CA THR A 825 -13.96 -16.43 59.21
C THR A 825 -12.69 -15.65 59.63
N PRO A 826 -11.92 -14.93 58.76
CA PRO A 826 -12.31 -13.64 58.08
C PRO A 826 -11.65 -13.41 56.67
N SER A 827 -11.76 -12.29 55.91
CA SER A 827 -12.82 -11.26 55.69
C SER A 827 -12.47 -10.27 54.53
N VAL A 828 -13.42 -9.94 53.63
CA VAL A 828 -13.70 -8.59 52.99
C VAL A 828 -12.62 -7.92 52.08
N PRO A 829 -12.94 -7.14 51.00
CA PRO A 829 -14.16 -6.96 50.17
C PRO A 829 -13.97 -7.29 48.65
N PRO A 830 -15.03 -7.22 47.80
CA PRO A 830 -14.97 -7.65 46.38
C PRO A 830 -14.90 -6.51 45.33
N MET A 831 -14.59 -6.91 44.08
CA MET A 831 -14.77 -6.11 42.86
C MET A 831 -16.25 -5.77 42.58
N THR A 832 -16.49 -4.64 41.94
CA THR A 832 -17.71 -4.36 41.15
C THR A 832 -17.37 -4.26 39.67
N CYS A 833 -18.01 -5.11 38.86
CA CYS A 833 -18.08 -5.00 37.41
C CYS A 833 -19.53 -4.73 37.04
N MET A 834 -19.79 -3.68 36.25
CA MET A 834 -21.14 -3.39 35.72
C MET A 834 -21.08 -3.17 34.21
N CYS A 835 -21.75 -4.05 33.48
CA CYS A 835 -22.23 -3.75 32.13
C CYS A 835 -23.62 -3.12 32.24
N PRO A 836 -23.94 -2.02 31.54
CA PRO A 836 -25.29 -1.50 31.49
C PRO A 836 -26.12 -2.23 30.42
N ALA A 837 -27.33 -2.63 30.80
CA ALA A 837 -28.35 -3.14 29.88
C ALA A 837 -29.21 -2.00 29.33
N TYR A 838 -29.77 -2.21 28.13
CA TYR A 838 -30.77 -1.32 27.52
C TYR A 838 -32.05 -1.22 28.37
N SER A 839 -32.67 -0.05 28.39
CA SER A 839 -34.07 0.10 28.79
C SER A 839 -34.75 1.21 27.96
N HIS A 840 -36.03 0.98 27.61
CA HIS A 840 -36.89 1.90 26.86
C HIS A 840 -37.91 2.56 27.81
N SER A 841 -38.13 3.86 27.64
CA SER A 841 -39.32 4.67 28.01
C SER A 841 -38.93 6.15 27.82
N ASP A 842 -39.78 7.10 27.44
CA ASP A 842 -41.15 7.02 26.92
C ASP A 842 -41.35 8.17 25.91
N CYS A 843 -42.34 8.05 25.02
CA CYS A 843 -42.71 9.13 24.10
C CYS A 843 -43.53 10.21 24.81
N THR A 844 -43.34 11.47 24.40
CA THR A 844 -44.34 12.53 24.59
C THR A 844 -44.76 13.08 23.23
N GLU A 845 -46.05 13.29 23.08
CA GLU A 845 -46.68 13.80 21.86
C GLU A 845 -46.37 15.29 21.68
N LEU A 846 -46.28 15.76 20.43
CA LEU A 846 -47.01 16.94 19.96
C LEU A 846 -46.97 17.01 18.42
N SER A 847 -47.97 17.69 17.86
CA SER A 847 -48.23 17.82 16.42
C SER A 847 -47.48 19.01 15.82
N ASP A 848 -47.20 18.96 14.50
CA ASP A 848 -47.88 19.86 13.56
C ASP A 848 -47.60 19.53 12.07
N SER A 849 -48.46 20.08 11.21
CA SER A 849 -48.65 19.80 9.78
C SER A 849 -47.82 20.66 8.83
N PHE A 850 -47.51 20.17 7.61
CA PHE A 850 -47.48 20.89 6.31
C PHE A 850 -47.10 19.83 5.22
N SER A 851 -48.05 19.14 4.57
CA SER A 851 -48.75 19.51 3.32
C SER A 851 -47.87 19.70 2.08
N GLU A 852 -47.93 18.77 1.14
CA GLU A 852 -47.71 19.04 -0.29
C GLU A 852 -48.65 18.15 -1.13
N GLU A 853 -49.15 18.69 -2.23
CA GLU A 853 -50.23 18.10 -3.05
C GLU A 853 -49.66 17.31 -4.24
N SER A 854 -50.30 16.21 -4.65
CA SER A 854 -50.89 16.13 -6.00
C SER A 854 -51.58 14.80 -6.34
N SER A 855 -52.88 14.92 -6.65
CA SER A 855 -53.60 14.20 -7.72
C SER A 855 -53.86 12.66 -7.66
N ASN A 856 -55.12 12.33 -8.02
CA ASN A 856 -55.62 11.06 -8.55
C ASN A 856 -55.61 9.80 -7.63
N SER A 857 -56.65 8.96 -7.62
CA SER A 857 -58.01 9.06 -8.20
C SER A 857 -58.93 7.96 -7.64
N GLN A 858 -60.18 8.33 -7.34
CA GLN A 858 -61.41 7.50 -7.34
C GLN A 858 -61.45 6.12 -6.65
N SER A 859 -62.48 5.98 -5.78
CA SER A 859 -63.12 4.74 -5.31
C SER A 859 -62.29 3.82 -4.38
N GLY A 860 -62.88 3.15 -3.38
CA GLY A 860 -64.25 3.21 -2.88
C GLY A 860 -64.57 2.04 -1.93
N LYS A 861 -65.42 2.29 -0.93
CA LYS A 861 -66.00 1.35 0.07
C LYS A 861 -65.10 0.95 1.27
N GLN A 862 -65.65 1.22 2.45
CA GLN A 862 -65.34 0.61 3.74
C GLN A 862 -65.99 -0.82 3.83
N PRO A 863 -66.04 -1.49 5.00
CA PRO A 863 -64.92 -2.26 5.56
C PRO A 863 -65.34 -3.70 5.95
N THR A 864 -64.39 -4.60 6.21
CA THR A 864 -64.69 -5.85 6.92
C THR A 864 -63.63 -6.19 7.98
N VAL A 865 -64.07 -6.15 9.23
CA VAL A 865 -63.38 -6.66 10.41
C VAL A 865 -63.54 -8.18 10.48
N CYS A 866 -62.45 -8.96 10.64
CA CYS A 866 -62.42 -10.04 11.63
C CYS A 866 -61.05 -10.73 11.86
N ARG A 867 -60.64 -10.71 13.14
CA ARG A 867 -60.09 -11.83 13.94
C ARG A 867 -58.94 -12.73 13.44
N CYS A 868 -57.81 -12.56 14.14
CA CYS A 868 -57.16 -13.57 14.99
C CYS A 868 -56.72 -14.94 14.40
N GLY A 869 -55.40 -15.17 14.44
CA GLY A 869 -54.88 -16.13 15.42
C GLY A 869 -54.07 -17.32 14.89
N LYS A 870 -52.74 -17.19 14.91
CA LYS A 870 -51.88 -17.89 15.89
C LYS A 870 -50.46 -17.32 15.91
#